data_AF-A0A6I6CWU1-F1
#
_entry.id   AF-A0A6I6CWU1-F1
#
_cell.length_a   1.000
_cell.length_b   1.000
_cell.length_c   1.000
_cell.angle_alpha   90.00
_cell.angle_beta   90.00
_cell.angle_gamma   90.00
#
_symmetry.space_group_name_H-M   'P 1'
#
loop_
_entity.id
_entity.type
_entity.pdbx_description
1 polymer ?
#
loop_
_entity_poly.entity_id
_entity_poly.type
_entity_poly.pdbx_seq_one_letter_code
_entity_poly.pdbx_strand_id
1 'polypeptide(L)'
;MSIPDTTRRIEALARSLGERLARDEAIAALLETIAACYPTLSRSAVFLSEDGRLLAASNDFDRSLIPDATAAGNSGPGIEDIEDRLFLQALGPESDTPGYWAIETQAPLPEPDTLSALTRCVDHLFASHRPDAAEQKQRQRQRIERLERDQALMQSLLAQIDTLILADDEQRMLEVVCTQLVETGLFLGAWVAPADHGTAPIATGGASEVIDRPDPQVQRTIDDGIRRAHALVDAGRRLVIDERIAAPFAALNWFDTPPLAALVPLSRGGRLWAFLVIVAAAESDLDQQVTEVLVHLGELVNRSLEQLDLRDRLDEEQQRNTYLAYHDPLTNLANRRAVDAELPKALARADRHNQMLAVALLDLDDFKPINDRFGHAAGDEMLMTLAARLKGAIRDTDTAARLGGDEFLLILEDIEDDAGLTRVLDRVATTIRRPISLEDGLEVHANGSIGVTRYPLDDSAPEQLIRNADAALYAAKNSKSIRTQDWVIWERETTQRHSDLPEMSETIPAYGPAARMLLERIQPEVSRLSEDFIDRFYAELSRQESIRTVLGHLSAREYDGLKHQQAEHLAFLLAPDLGEEQHANRARQIGHVHALAGVSPSDLVRAITVYMHEFNETFNRAHLNQRHQNRLERVFTERLSMELSHQLAAGQAVDDEFHAALVEIDQRRRNEHNWPDFNEHLLDTLTGLPGITGVAILSPNADGRFVANYAEGDDLFARSNDRADTHPTLDLKRPESAHPVSAAYRQARVVRMDNTLDDPAGAPWATRADAAGIRSTVAVPILDNRDQPIAVICLQGRIPGMFASARLQGFAGQLMALVSQAWRQIRSPAALLYAKGDYDRWRQAFYDGGLEMIFQPVIDVQTGRLTTLEALARLYLPSGEVILPNMFIPWLNDGQVMRLFEIGLDQSLACLRDIEARHGPSLSVAINLPVGVLMDPATPGHVRAALDRHGVSPQRVTLELLEQGDTGFEPRDLARPMQRLGELGINLAMDDLGSGYNNLLRLRSLPFNTVKVDQGMVRAAQHEPGRVLTFIASMIQMAQALELRTVVEGLETPDLIEATALLGGQLGQGYAIARPMRRTELAGWMTRFDFVTNPARPRTALGAMAALWGLRSLGRAHLENSDRHHRLRAAAAWWATENLDRHRHLATGILALLQEFHDGGIPGATFEARLQGFMNTLDQLIRDTAVEESAD
;
A
#
# COMPACT_ATOMS: atom_id res chain seq x y z
N MET A 1 -38.55 59.13 52.85
CA MET A 1 -39.46 58.55 53.88
C MET A 1 -38.90 57.21 54.31
N SER A 2 -39.23 56.75 55.52
CA SER A 2 -39.32 55.34 55.92
C SER A 2 -38.37 54.33 55.21
N ILE A 3 -37.11 54.29 55.67
CA ILE A 3 -36.14 53.21 55.39
C ILE A 3 -36.73 51.79 55.58
N PRO A 4 -37.68 51.49 56.50
CA PRO A 4 -38.19 50.11 56.64
C PRO A 4 -39.07 49.56 55.50
N ASP A 5 -39.42 50.33 54.45
CA ASP A 5 -40.24 49.83 53.33
C ASP A 5 -39.41 49.36 52.12
N THR A 6 -38.20 49.91 51.92
CA THR A 6 -37.30 49.54 50.82
C THR A 6 -36.66 48.18 51.06
N THR A 7 -36.23 47.89 52.29
CA THR A 7 -35.59 46.62 52.67
C THR A 7 -36.53 45.42 52.46
N ARG A 8 -37.82 45.55 52.83
CA ARG A 8 -38.81 44.49 52.61
C ARG A 8 -39.10 44.22 51.13
N ARG A 9 -39.02 45.26 50.29
CA ARG A 9 -39.16 45.10 48.84
C ARG A 9 -37.97 44.38 48.21
N ILE A 10 -36.75 44.66 48.69
CA ILE A 10 -35.54 43.97 48.27
C ILE A 10 -35.58 42.50 48.70
N GLU A 11 -36.00 42.21 49.94
CA GLU A 11 -36.19 40.82 50.42
C GLU A 11 -37.24 40.05 49.61
N ALA A 12 -38.36 40.68 49.26
CA ALA A 12 -39.40 40.08 48.41
C ALA A 12 -38.94 39.85 46.96
N LEU A 13 -38.15 40.78 46.42
CA LEU A 13 -37.57 40.66 45.09
C LEU A 13 -36.50 39.56 45.04
N ALA A 14 -35.60 39.49 46.02
CA ALA A 14 -34.59 38.44 46.13
C ALA A 14 -35.23 37.04 46.13
N ARG A 15 -36.34 36.88 46.86
CA ARG A 15 -37.12 35.64 46.86
C ARG A 15 -37.71 35.34 45.48
N SER A 16 -38.32 36.34 44.82
CA SER A 16 -38.90 36.17 43.49
C SER A 16 -37.85 35.91 42.40
N LEU A 17 -36.65 36.47 42.51
CA LEU A 17 -35.56 36.28 41.55
C LEU A 17 -34.93 34.89 41.74
N GLY A 18 -34.73 34.45 42.99
CA GLY A 18 -34.20 33.12 43.30
C GLY A 18 -35.09 31.95 42.86
N GLU A 19 -36.40 32.19 42.72
CA GLU A 19 -37.37 31.23 42.18
C GLU A 19 -37.43 31.22 40.63
N ARG A 20 -36.95 32.28 39.95
CA ARG A 20 -37.21 32.51 38.51
C ARG A 20 -35.97 32.56 37.63
N LEU A 21 -34.79 32.84 38.19
CA LEU A 21 -33.54 33.03 37.44
C LEU A 21 -32.45 32.10 37.96
N ALA A 22 -31.46 31.82 37.12
CA ALA A 22 -30.27 31.09 37.54
C ALA A 22 -29.47 31.90 38.57
N ARG A 23 -28.75 31.20 39.45
CA ARG A 23 -27.96 31.74 40.56
C ARG A 23 -27.25 33.07 40.25
N ASP A 24 -26.44 33.08 39.19
CA ASP A 24 -25.56 34.22 38.87
C ASP A 24 -26.33 35.40 38.25
N GLU A 25 -27.38 35.11 37.49
CA GLU A 25 -28.30 36.11 36.93
C GLU A 25 -29.17 36.75 38.02
N ALA A 26 -29.62 35.97 39.00
CA ALA A 26 -30.37 36.46 40.14
C ALA A 26 -29.53 37.38 41.04
N ILE A 27 -28.24 37.07 41.20
CA ILE A 27 -27.27 37.90 41.93
C ILE A 27 -26.99 39.20 41.17
N ALA A 28 -26.77 39.14 39.86
CA ALA A 28 -26.56 40.32 39.02
C ALA A 28 -27.79 41.27 39.03
N ALA A 29 -29.00 40.72 38.86
CA ALA A 29 -30.24 41.49 38.90
C ALA A 29 -30.53 42.10 40.29
N LEU A 30 -30.15 41.41 41.37
CA LEU A 30 -30.24 41.93 42.72
C LEU A 30 -29.27 43.10 42.93
N LEU A 31 -28.02 42.99 42.46
CA LEU A 31 -27.02 44.06 42.54
C LEU A 31 -27.46 45.32 41.77
N GLU A 32 -28.06 45.16 40.58
CA GLU A 32 -28.64 46.28 39.84
C GLU A 32 -29.80 46.95 40.59
N THR A 33 -30.66 46.15 41.24
CA THR A 33 -31.79 46.67 42.02
C THR A 33 -31.31 47.41 43.28
N ILE A 34 -30.28 46.88 43.95
CA ILE A 34 -29.66 47.52 45.12
C ILE A 34 -29.01 48.84 44.71
N ALA A 35 -28.29 48.86 43.58
CA ALA A 35 -27.73 50.07 42.97
C ALA A 35 -28.82 51.11 42.64
N ALA A 36 -29.98 50.68 42.16
CA ALA A 36 -31.12 51.56 41.87
C ALA A 36 -31.82 52.10 43.15
N CYS A 37 -31.89 51.32 44.23
CA CYS A 37 -32.51 51.76 45.50
C CYS A 37 -31.60 52.66 46.35
N TYR A 38 -30.28 52.54 46.18
CA TYR A 38 -29.27 53.28 46.93
C TYR A 38 -28.30 53.96 45.96
N PRO A 39 -28.63 55.17 45.46
CA PRO A 39 -27.88 55.83 44.39
C PRO A 39 -26.41 56.09 44.72
N THR A 40 -26.06 56.21 46.00
CA THR A 40 -24.68 56.38 46.48
C THR A 40 -23.82 55.12 46.35
N LEU A 41 -24.43 53.95 46.16
CA LEU A 41 -23.75 52.66 45.94
C LEU A 41 -23.70 52.27 44.46
N SER A 42 -24.40 53.01 43.59
CA SER A 42 -24.67 52.60 42.21
C SER A 42 -23.45 52.49 41.29
N ARG A 43 -22.30 53.05 41.69
CA ARG A 43 -21.08 53.08 40.88
C ARG A 43 -19.95 52.20 41.37
N SER A 44 -20.15 51.47 42.47
CA SER A 44 -19.00 51.11 43.31
C SER A 44 -19.05 49.71 43.90
N ALA A 45 -20.10 48.92 43.66
CA ALA A 45 -20.29 47.63 44.35
C ALA A 45 -19.87 46.43 43.49
N VAL A 46 -19.06 45.55 44.06
CA VAL A 46 -18.67 44.26 43.44
C VAL A 46 -18.76 43.11 44.42
N PHE A 47 -19.01 41.93 43.87
CA PHE A 47 -18.97 40.66 44.58
C PHE A 47 -17.73 39.89 44.16
N LEU A 48 -16.86 39.59 45.11
CA LEU A 48 -15.60 38.88 44.90
C LEU A 48 -15.65 37.50 45.56
N SER A 49 -14.98 36.52 44.97
CA SER A 49 -14.70 35.24 45.62
C SER A 49 -13.61 35.37 46.71
N GLU A 50 -13.42 34.32 47.51
CA GLU A 50 -12.39 34.29 48.57
C GLU A 50 -10.96 34.45 48.05
N ASP A 51 -10.69 34.06 46.80
CA ASP A 51 -9.42 34.25 46.10
C ASP A 51 -9.34 35.58 45.33
N GLY A 52 -10.28 36.51 45.57
CA GLY A 52 -10.26 37.87 45.01
C GLY A 52 -10.74 38.00 43.56
N ARG A 53 -11.37 36.96 42.98
CA ARG A 53 -11.88 36.99 41.60
C ARG A 53 -13.24 37.67 41.53
N LEU A 54 -13.46 38.47 40.49
CA LEU A 54 -14.73 39.16 40.27
C LEU A 54 -15.83 38.17 39.87
N LEU A 55 -16.85 38.02 40.71
CA LEU A 55 -18.03 37.19 40.45
C LEU A 55 -19.16 38.01 39.82
N ALA A 56 -19.35 39.27 40.27
CA ALA A 56 -20.31 40.20 39.69
C ALA A 56 -19.95 41.66 40.02
N ALA A 57 -20.29 42.61 39.14
CA ALA A 57 -20.07 44.04 39.34
C ALA A 57 -21.29 44.86 38.89
N SER A 58 -21.51 46.03 39.49
CA SER A 58 -22.42 47.02 38.93
C SER A 58 -21.93 47.51 37.56
N ASN A 59 -22.84 47.84 36.64
CA ASN A 59 -22.51 48.20 35.25
C ASN A 59 -21.47 49.33 35.09
N ASP A 60 -21.41 50.29 36.01
CA ASP A 60 -20.49 51.43 35.96
C ASP A 60 -19.20 51.23 36.79
N PHE A 61 -18.91 50.02 37.28
CA PHE A 61 -17.73 49.74 38.10
C PHE A 61 -16.43 49.78 37.29
N ASP A 62 -15.41 50.51 37.77
CA ASP A 62 -14.09 50.56 37.15
C ASP A 62 -13.28 49.27 37.44
N ARG A 63 -13.25 48.37 36.45
CA ARG A 63 -12.55 47.08 36.54
C ARG A 63 -11.03 47.20 36.73
N SER A 64 -10.43 48.37 36.48
CA SER A 64 -8.98 48.61 36.71
C SER A 64 -8.60 48.64 38.20
N LEU A 65 -9.58 48.68 39.09
CA LEU A 65 -9.40 48.55 40.53
C LEU A 65 -9.10 47.10 40.96
N ILE A 66 -9.34 46.11 40.08
CA ILE A 66 -9.07 44.69 40.32
C ILE A 66 -7.86 44.26 39.46
N PRO A 67 -6.81 43.66 40.05
CA PRO A 67 -5.60 43.30 39.30
C PRO A 67 -5.86 42.20 38.25
N ASP A 68 -5.15 42.30 37.11
CA ASP A 68 -5.32 41.45 35.92
C ASP A 68 -4.67 40.06 36.14
N ALA A 69 -5.49 39.00 36.25
CA ALA A 69 -5.02 37.67 36.63
C ALA A 69 -4.44 36.82 35.47
N THR A 70 -4.21 37.41 34.28
CA THR A 70 -3.81 36.68 33.06
C THR A 70 -2.33 36.80 32.68
N ALA A 71 -1.52 37.53 33.46
CA ALA A 71 -0.08 37.62 33.23
C ALA A 71 0.72 37.02 34.42
N ALA A 72 1.38 35.89 34.14
CA ALA A 72 2.30 35.12 34.99
C ALA A 72 1.68 33.99 35.84
N GLY A 73 2.13 32.76 35.59
CA GLY A 73 1.96 31.63 36.49
C GLY A 73 2.79 31.80 37.77
N ASN A 74 2.19 31.34 38.89
CA ASN A 74 2.63 31.37 40.29
C ASN A 74 2.27 32.63 41.11
N SER A 75 1.47 32.39 42.16
CA SER A 75 1.04 33.29 43.26
C SER A 75 0.36 34.60 42.83
N GLY A 76 -0.98 34.59 42.75
CA GLY A 76 -1.77 35.82 42.62
C GLY A 76 -1.72 36.69 43.88
N PRO A 77 -2.09 37.99 43.80
CA PRO A 77 -2.14 38.88 44.95
C PRO A 77 -3.22 38.43 45.94
N GLY A 78 -2.91 38.45 47.24
CA GLY A 78 -3.88 38.13 48.30
C GLY A 78 -4.91 39.25 48.50
N ILE A 79 -5.98 38.97 49.25
CA ILE A 79 -7.03 39.93 49.64
C ILE A 79 -6.46 41.23 50.23
N GLU A 80 -5.28 41.15 50.88
CA GLU A 80 -4.58 42.29 51.47
C GLU A 80 -4.26 43.42 50.47
N ASP A 81 -3.90 43.12 49.21
CA ASP A 81 -3.62 44.16 48.18
C ASP A 81 -4.92 44.81 47.64
N ILE A 82 -6.06 44.15 47.81
CA ILE A 82 -7.39 44.64 47.39
C ILE A 82 -8.01 45.52 48.48
N GLU A 83 -7.79 45.21 49.76
CA GLU A 83 -8.25 46.01 50.92
C GLU A 83 -7.73 47.46 50.90
N ASP A 84 -6.54 47.69 50.35
CA ASP A 84 -5.94 49.04 50.24
C ASP A 84 -6.67 49.95 49.21
N ARG A 85 -7.42 49.36 48.27
CA ARG A 85 -8.12 50.09 47.19
C ARG A 85 -9.64 50.03 47.30
N LEU A 86 -10.18 49.01 47.95
CA LEU A 86 -11.63 48.77 48.12
C LEU A 86 -11.95 48.44 49.59
N PHE A 87 -13.04 48.99 50.12
CA PHE A 87 -13.55 48.60 51.42
C PHE A 87 -14.24 47.24 51.29
N LEU A 88 -13.65 46.21 51.89
CA LEU A 88 -14.13 44.83 51.86
C LEU A 88 -14.87 44.49 53.16
N GLN A 89 -16.10 43.99 53.04
CA GLN A 89 -16.81 43.40 54.16
C GLN A 89 -17.05 41.92 53.88
N ALA A 90 -16.49 41.08 54.74
CA ALA A 90 -16.73 39.64 54.74
C ALA A 90 -18.21 39.38 55.01
N LEU A 91 -18.82 38.54 54.19
CA LEU A 91 -20.13 37.95 54.49
C LEU A 91 -19.86 36.89 55.56
N GLY A 92 -20.60 36.95 56.67
CA GLY A 92 -20.18 36.43 57.97
C GLY A 92 -19.81 34.93 58.06
N PRO A 93 -19.32 34.47 59.22
CA PRO A 93 -18.72 33.15 59.42
C PRO A 93 -19.67 31.94 59.33
N GLU A 94 -20.92 32.13 58.90
CA GLU A 94 -21.95 31.07 58.82
C GLU A 94 -22.45 30.78 57.39
N SER A 95 -21.89 31.38 56.34
CA SER A 95 -22.23 31.05 54.94
C SER A 95 -21.20 30.09 54.31
N ASP A 96 -21.63 28.89 53.89
CA ASP A 96 -20.81 27.85 53.24
C ASP A 96 -20.24 28.22 51.84
N THR A 97 -20.32 29.49 51.45
CA THR A 97 -19.69 30.02 50.23
C THR A 97 -18.89 31.27 50.59
N PRO A 98 -17.56 31.23 50.49
CA PRO A 98 -16.74 32.33 50.93
C PRO A 98 -16.65 33.40 49.83
N GLY A 99 -16.97 34.64 50.19
CA GLY A 99 -16.94 35.78 49.28
C GLY A 99 -17.04 37.12 50.03
N TYR A 100 -16.58 38.18 49.37
CA TYR A 100 -16.54 39.53 49.92
C TYR A 100 -17.43 40.46 49.11
N TRP A 101 -18.07 41.39 49.81
CA TRP A 101 -18.68 42.54 49.16
C TRP A 101 -17.75 43.74 49.27
N ALA A 102 -17.41 44.36 48.14
CA ALA A 102 -16.42 45.43 48.07
C ALA A 102 -17.04 46.73 47.53
N ILE A 103 -16.66 47.86 48.14
CA ILE A 103 -17.10 49.20 47.72
C ILE A 103 -15.89 50.15 47.62
N GLU A 104 -15.92 51.07 46.64
CA GLU A 104 -15.01 52.23 46.53
C GLU A 104 -14.82 52.97 47.88
N THR A 105 -13.55 53.17 48.28
CA THR A 105 -13.18 53.71 49.60
C THR A 105 -13.52 55.19 49.84
N GLN A 106 -14.16 55.87 48.87
CA GLN A 106 -14.62 57.27 49.01
C GLN A 106 -16.15 57.44 49.03
N ALA A 107 -16.94 56.35 49.00
CA ALA A 107 -18.40 56.41 49.07
C ALA A 107 -18.91 56.37 50.54
N PRO A 108 -19.95 57.14 50.92
CA PRO A 108 -20.54 57.07 52.25
C PRO A 108 -21.25 55.72 52.47
N LEU A 109 -20.86 55.00 53.53
CA LEU A 109 -21.40 53.67 53.87
C LEU A 109 -22.89 53.74 54.27
N PRO A 110 -23.72 52.75 53.88
CA PRO A 110 -25.10 52.65 54.33
C PRO A 110 -25.19 52.31 55.83
N GLU A 111 -26.31 52.66 56.48
CA GLU A 111 -26.51 52.37 57.91
C GLU A 111 -26.43 50.85 58.21
N PRO A 112 -25.89 50.43 59.37
CA PRO A 112 -25.61 49.02 59.69
C PRO A 112 -26.80 48.05 59.53
N ASP A 113 -28.02 48.53 59.78
CA ASP A 113 -29.25 47.75 59.63
C ASP A 113 -29.57 47.42 58.17
N THR A 114 -29.19 48.30 57.24
CA THR A 114 -29.36 48.09 55.79
C THR A 114 -28.39 47.02 55.29
N LEU A 115 -27.16 47.06 55.79
CA LEU A 115 -26.10 46.13 55.41
C LEU A 115 -26.42 44.70 55.89
N SER A 116 -26.92 44.57 57.12
CA SER A 116 -27.36 43.27 57.66
C SER A 116 -28.55 42.65 56.92
N ALA A 117 -29.46 43.47 56.39
CA ALA A 117 -30.61 42.96 55.64
C ALA A 117 -30.24 42.50 54.22
N LEU A 118 -29.25 43.16 53.60
CA LEU A 118 -28.70 42.75 52.31
C LEU A 118 -27.98 41.41 52.41
N THR A 119 -27.20 41.18 53.49
CA THR A 119 -26.57 39.89 53.77
C THR A 119 -27.62 38.76 53.84
N ARG A 120 -28.72 38.95 54.57
CA ARG A 120 -29.79 37.94 54.67
C ARG A 120 -30.49 37.64 53.32
N CYS A 121 -30.58 38.61 52.42
CA CYS A 121 -31.16 38.39 51.08
C CYS A 121 -30.25 37.49 50.23
N VAL A 122 -28.95 37.71 50.31
CA VAL A 122 -27.93 36.93 49.59
C VAL A 122 -27.87 35.49 50.14
N ASP A 123 -27.93 35.32 51.46
CA ASP A 123 -27.97 34.00 52.10
C ASP A 123 -29.20 33.17 51.65
N HIS A 124 -30.35 33.83 51.48
CA HIS A 124 -31.58 33.17 51.04
C HIS A 124 -31.53 32.71 49.58
N LEU A 125 -30.89 33.48 48.70
CA LEU A 125 -30.66 33.14 47.30
C LEU A 125 -29.73 31.93 47.12
N PHE A 126 -28.68 31.83 47.94
CA PHE A 126 -27.84 30.61 47.97
C PHE A 126 -28.59 29.39 48.53
N ALA A 127 -29.51 29.59 49.48
CA ALA A 127 -30.27 28.48 50.09
C ALA A 127 -31.41 27.93 49.20
N SER A 128 -32.04 28.76 48.36
CA SER A 128 -33.19 28.34 47.55
C SER A 128 -32.80 27.41 46.38
N HIS A 129 -31.59 27.55 45.84
CA HIS A 129 -31.26 27.08 44.49
C HIS A 129 -30.44 25.77 44.49
N ARG A 130 -30.95 24.68 45.10
CA ARG A 130 -30.40 23.31 44.95
C ARG A 130 -31.01 22.61 43.73
N PRO A 131 -30.32 22.50 42.58
CA PRO A 131 -30.79 21.65 41.49
C PRO A 131 -30.76 20.18 41.91
N ASP A 132 -31.81 19.44 41.54
CA ASP A 132 -32.00 18.05 41.90
C ASP A 132 -30.84 17.22 41.31
N ALA A 133 -30.04 16.60 42.19
CA ALA A 133 -28.80 15.91 41.80
C ALA A 133 -29.05 14.77 40.79
N ALA A 134 -30.29 14.28 40.68
CA ALA A 134 -30.72 13.31 39.68
C ALA A 134 -30.81 13.92 38.27
N GLU A 135 -31.30 15.15 38.13
CA GLU A 135 -31.43 15.84 36.84
C GLU A 135 -30.06 16.31 36.32
N GLN A 136 -29.20 16.75 37.24
CA GLN A 136 -27.82 17.15 36.92
C GLN A 136 -26.96 15.94 36.55
N LYS A 137 -27.13 14.81 37.27
CA LYS A 137 -26.55 13.50 36.92
C LYS A 137 -27.08 12.99 35.57
N GLN A 138 -28.36 13.15 35.27
CA GLN A 138 -28.95 12.79 33.98
C GLN A 138 -28.36 13.63 32.84
N ARG A 139 -28.26 14.96 33.01
CA ARG A 139 -27.66 15.86 32.01
C ARG A 139 -26.16 15.63 31.83
N GLN A 140 -25.44 15.35 32.93
CA GLN A 140 -24.01 15.03 32.88
C GLN A 140 -23.76 13.68 32.21
N ARG A 141 -24.60 12.68 32.49
CA ARG A 141 -24.54 11.37 31.82
C ARG A 141 -24.90 11.47 30.33
N GLN A 142 -25.94 12.24 29.97
CA GLN A 142 -26.27 12.53 28.58
C GLN A 142 -25.17 13.32 27.85
N ARG A 143 -24.46 14.21 28.56
CA ARG A 143 -23.31 14.95 28.00
C ARG A 143 -22.10 14.05 27.77
N ILE A 144 -21.80 13.14 28.71
CA ILE A 144 -20.72 12.15 28.57
C ILE A 144 -21.03 11.17 27.44
N GLU A 145 -22.25 10.61 27.41
CA GLU A 145 -22.69 9.70 26.34
C GLU A 145 -22.67 10.38 24.96
N ARG A 146 -22.97 11.69 24.90
CA ARG A 146 -22.84 12.49 23.67
C ARG A 146 -21.37 12.66 23.27
N LEU A 147 -20.49 13.07 24.19
CA LEU A 147 -19.05 13.23 23.92
C LEU A 147 -18.38 11.91 23.51
N GLU A 148 -18.72 10.79 24.15
CA GLU A 148 -18.19 9.46 23.79
C GLU A 148 -18.68 9.01 22.41
N ARG A 149 -19.95 9.31 22.07
CA ARG A 149 -20.52 9.03 20.75
C ARG A 149 -19.86 9.88 19.66
N ASP A 150 -19.66 11.15 19.93
CA ASP A 150 -19.02 12.12 19.04
C ASP A 150 -17.54 11.76 18.81
N GLN A 151 -16.84 11.30 19.85
CA GLN A 151 -15.48 10.78 19.79
C GLN A 151 -15.39 9.49 18.98
N ALA A 152 -16.31 8.54 19.17
CA ALA A 152 -16.37 7.30 18.41
C ALA A 152 -16.70 7.55 16.92
N LEU A 153 -17.57 8.54 16.63
CA LEU A 153 -17.88 8.98 15.27
C LEU A 153 -16.64 9.59 14.59
N MET A 154 -15.88 10.43 15.29
CA MET A 154 -14.65 11.04 14.76
C MET A 154 -13.56 9.98 14.47
N GLN A 155 -13.37 9.02 15.38
CA GLN A 155 -12.42 7.91 15.17
C GLN A 155 -12.86 6.99 14.04
N SER A 156 -14.17 6.72 13.91
CA SER A 156 -14.73 5.98 12.78
C SER A 156 -14.56 6.72 11.46
N LEU A 157 -14.62 8.06 11.47
CA LEU A 157 -14.41 8.88 10.28
C LEU A 157 -12.96 8.93 9.84
N LEU A 158 -12.01 9.04 10.77
CA LEU A 158 -10.58 8.92 10.44
C LEU A 158 -10.27 7.56 9.79
N ALA A 159 -10.87 6.48 10.30
CA ALA A 159 -10.75 5.15 9.69
C ALA A 159 -11.43 5.05 8.32
N GLN A 160 -12.53 5.78 8.09
CA GLN A 160 -13.18 5.87 6.77
C GLN A 160 -12.37 6.74 5.79
N ILE A 161 -11.73 7.81 6.26
CA ILE A 161 -10.85 8.69 5.47
C ILE A 161 -9.61 7.93 5.03
N ASP A 162 -9.03 7.08 5.88
CA ASP A 162 -7.98 6.11 5.50
C ASP A 162 -8.43 5.17 4.37
N THR A 163 -9.73 4.87 4.30
CA THR A 163 -10.33 4.01 3.25
C THR A 163 -10.69 4.79 1.97
N LEU A 164 -10.84 6.13 2.07
CA LEU A 164 -11.21 7.03 0.96
C LEU A 164 -10.01 7.57 0.18
N ILE A 165 -8.79 7.16 0.52
CA ILE A 165 -7.57 7.35 -0.29
C ILE A 165 -7.60 6.40 -1.50
N LEU A 166 -8.65 6.55 -2.30
CA LEU A 166 -8.91 5.91 -3.59
C LEU A 166 -9.49 6.92 -4.61
N ALA A 167 -9.59 8.20 -4.25
CA ALA A 167 -10.10 9.22 -5.15
C ALA A 167 -9.03 9.59 -6.18
N ASP A 168 -9.37 9.47 -7.46
CA ASP A 168 -8.51 9.91 -8.58
C ASP A 168 -8.50 11.43 -8.78
N ASP A 169 -9.21 12.20 -7.93
CA ASP A 169 -9.51 13.61 -8.10
C ASP A 169 -9.29 14.38 -6.79
N GLU A 170 -8.35 15.34 -6.83
CA GLU A 170 -7.94 16.18 -5.70
C GLU A 170 -9.11 16.97 -5.10
N GLN A 171 -9.87 17.70 -5.92
CA GLN A 171 -10.96 18.54 -5.41
C GLN A 171 -11.99 17.65 -4.71
N ARG A 172 -12.34 16.53 -5.34
CA ARG A 172 -13.32 15.57 -4.82
C ARG A 172 -12.88 14.90 -3.52
N MET A 173 -11.60 14.58 -3.37
CA MET A 173 -11.04 14.06 -2.11
C MET A 173 -11.23 15.07 -0.98
N LEU A 174 -10.85 16.33 -1.23
CA LEU A 174 -10.95 17.41 -0.24
C LEU A 174 -12.42 17.72 0.10
N GLU A 175 -13.32 17.70 -0.87
CA GLU A 175 -14.77 17.84 -0.66
C GLU A 175 -15.34 16.74 0.23
N VAL A 176 -14.92 15.48 0.01
CA VAL A 176 -15.36 14.36 0.85
C VAL A 176 -14.86 14.52 2.28
N VAL A 177 -13.59 14.90 2.47
CA VAL A 177 -13.04 15.17 3.82
C VAL A 177 -13.83 16.29 4.52
N CYS A 178 -14.07 17.41 3.84
CA CYS A 178 -14.84 18.51 4.42
C CYS A 178 -16.30 18.12 4.69
N THR A 179 -16.94 17.39 3.77
CA THR A 179 -18.34 16.95 3.92
C THR A 179 -18.48 15.99 5.08
N GLN A 180 -17.58 15.02 5.20
CA GLN A 180 -17.58 14.06 6.29
C GLN A 180 -17.36 14.72 7.66
N LEU A 181 -16.47 15.71 7.74
CA LEU A 181 -16.29 16.50 8.96
C LEU A 181 -17.59 17.20 9.36
N VAL A 182 -18.36 17.76 8.43
CA VAL A 182 -19.63 18.43 8.74
C VAL A 182 -20.76 17.43 9.03
N GLU A 183 -20.81 16.30 8.33
CA GLU A 183 -21.79 15.22 8.55
C GLU A 183 -21.68 14.55 9.93
N THR A 184 -20.56 14.73 10.64
CA THR A 184 -20.45 14.36 12.06
C THR A 184 -21.53 15.01 12.93
N GLY A 185 -22.01 16.20 12.53
CA GLY A 185 -22.85 17.05 13.36
C GLY A 185 -22.10 17.78 14.49
N LEU A 186 -20.77 17.66 14.57
CA LEU A 186 -19.91 18.34 15.56
C LEU A 186 -19.44 19.71 15.10
N PHE A 187 -19.26 19.89 13.79
CA PHE A 187 -18.74 21.12 13.22
C PHE A 187 -19.83 21.84 12.44
N LEU A 188 -19.88 23.17 12.58
CA LEU A 188 -20.79 24.06 11.87
C LEU A 188 -20.40 24.26 10.40
N GLY A 189 -19.13 24.02 10.07
CA GLY A 189 -18.62 24.11 8.71
C GLY A 189 -17.18 23.63 8.60
N ALA A 190 -16.78 23.16 7.43
CA ALA A 190 -15.40 22.84 7.09
C ALA A 190 -15.10 23.23 5.65
N TRP A 191 -13.93 23.82 5.39
CA TRP A 191 -13.47 24.14 4.04
C TRP A 191 -11.95 24.19 3.95
N VAL A 192 -11.42 24.13 2.74
CA VAL A 192 -9.99 24.29 2.47
C VAL A 192 -9.74 25.70 1.93
N ALA A 193 -8.90 26.47 2.62
CA ALA A 193 -8.58 27.86 2.28
C ALA A 193 -7.13 28.00 1.76
N PRO A 194 -6.89 28.70 0.63
CA PRO A 194 -5.53 28.89 0.09
C PRO A 194 -4.62 29.67 1.05
N ALA A 195 -3.34 29.29 1.15
CA ALA A 195 -2.37 29.99 2.01
C ALA A 195 -2.01 31.40 1.48
N ASP A 196 -2.15 31.64 0.17
CA ASP A 196 -1.75 32.88 -0.51
C ASP A 196 -2.83 33.98 -0.49
N HIS A 197 -3.91 33.81 0.29
CA HIS A 197 -5.01 34.78 0.47
C HIS A 197 -5.82 35.09 -0.80
N GLY A 198 -6.25 34.04 -1.52
CA GLY A 198 -7.14 34.11 -2.68
C GLY A 198 -8.61 33.91 -2.32
N THR A 199 -9.49 34.68 -2.94
CA THR A 199 -10.90 34.85 -2.51
C THR A 199 -11.83 33.73 -3.01
N ALA A 200 -11.46 32.48 -2.75
CA ALA A 200 -12.31 31.30 -2.97
C ALA A 200 -11.83 30.12 -2.08
N PRO A 201 -12.74 29.30 -1.54
CA PRO A 201 -12.39 28.00 -0.95
C PRO A 201 -12.01 26.98 -2.05
N ILE A 202 -11.02 26.13 -1.78
CA ILE A 202 -10.60 25.04 -2.67
C ILE A 202 -11.62 23.90 -2.65
N ALA A 203 -12.19 23.60 -1.48
CA ALA A 203 -13.24 22.62 -1.27
C ALA A 203 -14.09 23.03 -0.06
N THR A 204 -15.38 22.66 -0.06
CA THR A 204 -16.32 22.99 1.02
C THR A 204 -17.12 21.78 1.46
N GLY A 205 -17.44 21.73 2.75
CA GLY A 205 -18.22 20.68 3.40
C GLY A 205 -19.62 21.18 3.73
N GLY A 206 -20.62 20.64 3.04
CA GLY A 206 -22.03 21.03 3.22
C GLY A 206 -22.37 22.42 2.67
N ALA A 207 -23.67 22.63 2.44
CA ALA A 207 -24.22 23.84 1.85
C ALA A 207 -24.28 25.02 2.86
N SER A 208 -23.15 25.68 3.13
CA SER A 208 -23.14 26.95 3.86
C SER A 208 -22.94 28.12 2.89
N GLU A 209 -24.02 28.87 2.60
CA GLU A 209 -23.99 30.07 1.74
C GLU A 209 -22.96 31.12 2.21
N VAL A 210 -22.57 31.08 3.48
CA VAL A 210 -21.59 31.98 4.11
C VAL A 210 -20.18 31.82 3.51
N ILE A 211 -19.81 30.62 3.04
CA ILE A 211 -18.47 30.32 2.50
C ILE A 211 -18.47 30.26 0.97
N ASP A 212 -19.55 29.78 0.36
CA ASP A 212 -19.65 29.73 -1.10
C ASP A 212 -19.89 31.13 -1.71
N ARG A 213 -20.52 32.06 -0.96
CA ARG A 213 -20.80 33.45 -1.38
C ARG A 213 -20.69 34.46 -0.22
N PRO A 214 -19.50 34.64 0.36
CA PRO A 214 -19.30 35.58 1.47
C PRO A 214 -19.54 37.04 1.05
N ASP A 215 -20.17 37.82 1.94
CA ASP A 215 -20.17 39.28 1.84
C ASP A 215 -18.70 39.80 1.87
N PRO A 216 -18.36 40.87 1.13
CA PRO A 216 -17.04 41.52 1.19
C PRO A 216 -16.44 41.73 2.59
N GLN A 217 -17.25 41.98 3.63
CA GLN A 217 -16.81 42.15 5.00
C GLN A 217 -16.43 40.81 5.67
N VAL A 218 -17.19 39.75 5.38
CA VAL A 218 -16.90 38.38 5.85
C VAL A 218 -15.62 37.86 5.18
N GLN A 219 -15.48 38.07 3.87
CA GLN A 219 -14.29 37.70 3.11
C GLN A 219 -13.02 38.34 3.70
N ARG A 220 -13.03 39.65 3.99
CA ARG A 220 -11.87 40.33 4.62
C ARG A 220 -11.49 39.73 5.97
N THR A 221 -12.49 39.36 6.78
CA THR A 221 -12.26 38.77 8.10
C THR A 221 -11.58 37.39 7.98
N ILE A 222 -12.01 36.58 7.01
CA ILE A 222 -11.40 35.28 6.70
C ILE A 222 -9.97 35.47 6.19
N ASP A 223 -9.75 36.38 5.23
CA ASP A 223 -8.43 36.65 4.65
C ASP A 223 -7.42 37.14 5.71
N ASP A 224 -7.85 38.04 6.60
CA ASP A 224 -7.03 38.53 7.71
C ASP A 224 -6.69 37.40 8.71
N GLY A 225 -7.63 36.47 8.91
CA GLY A 225 -7.43 35.27 9.71
C GLY A 225 -6.39 34.33 9.14
N ILE A 226 -6.51 34.01 7.84
CA ILE A 226 -5.54 33.17 7.13
C ILE A 226 -4.15 33.82 7.13
N ARG A 227 -4.05 35.14 6.94
CA ARG A 227 -2.78 35.89 7.06
C ARG A 227 -2.08 35.68 8.39
N ARG A 228 -2.83 35.75 9.49
CA ARG A 228 -2.28 35.54 10.84
C ARG A 228 -1.90 34.08 11.06
N ALA A 229 -2.75 33.15 10.62
CA ALA A 229 -2.48 31.73 10.75
C ALA A 229 -1.21 31.33 9.99
N HIS A 230 -1.00 31.85 8.78
CA HIS A 230 0.21 31.66 7.99
C HIS A 230 1.46 32.07 8.79
N ALA A 231 1.49 33.28 9.36
CA ALA A 231 2.63 33.74 10.18
C ALA A 231 2.87 32.88 11.43
N LEU A 232 1.82 32.31 12.03
CA LEU A 232 1.92 31.44 13.21
C LEU A 232 2.41 30.03 12.87
N VAL A 233 2.03 29.50 11.70
CA VAL A 233 2.54 28.22 11.20
C VAL A 233 4.02 28.33 10.83
N ASP A 234 4.45 29.44 10.20
CA ASP A 234 5.87 29.71 9.97
C ASP A 234 6.68 29.78 11.28
N ALA A 235 6.04 30.18 12.38
CA ALA A 235 6.62 30.16 13.73
C ALA A 235 6.57 28.78 14.42
N GLY A 236 6.13 27.73 13.73
CA GLY A 236 6.15 26.33 14.18
C GLY A 236 4.86 25.82 14.83
N ARG A 237 3.73 26.53 14.71
CA ARG A 237 2.43 26.03 15.21
C ARG A 237 1.88 24.95 14.26
N ARG A 238 1.41 23.83 14.82
CA ARG A 238 0.80 22.73 14.07
C ARG A 238 -0.71 22.89 13.83
N LEU A 239 -1.36 23.80 14.56
CA LEU A 239 -2.77 24.17 14.42
C LEU A 239 -2.96 25.58 14.99
N VAL A 240 -3.84 26.37 14.39
CA VAL A 240 -4.16 27.74 14.84
C VAL A 240 -5.65 27.85 15.15
N ILE A 241 -6.01 28.48 16.26
CA ILE A 241 -7.41 28.77 16.62
C ILE A 241 -7.66 30.27 16.44
N ASP A 242 -8.74 30.66 15.76
CA ASP A 242 -9.13 32.06 15.57
C ASP A 242 -10.65 32.25 15.66
N GLU A 243 -11.11 32.97 16.68
CA GLU A 243 -12.52 33.31 16.92
C GLU A 243 -13.12 34.22 15.83
N ARG A 244 -12.30 35.06 15.20
CA ARG A 244 -12.79 36.06 14.23
C ARG A 244 -13.21 35.40 12.92
N ILE A 245 -12.54 34.31 12.54
CA ILE A 245 -12.88 33.53 11.34
C ILE A 245 -14.24 32.84 11.51
N ALA A 246 -14.59 32.48 12.75
CA ALA A 246 -15.86 31.84 13.08
C ALA A 246 -17.01 32.82 13.32
N ALA A 247 -16.74 34.10 13.59
CA ALA A 247 -17.77 35.13 13.84
C ALA A 247 -18.91 35.19 12.80
N PRO A 248 -18.69 35.02 11.48
CA PRO A 248 -19.76 34.97 10.47
C PRO A 248 -20.75 33.82 10.66
N PHE A 249 -20.35 32.75 11.35
CA PHE A 249 -21.16 31.57 11.62
C PHE A 249 -21.99 31.71 12.91
N ALA A 250 -21.87 32.82 13.64
CA ALA A 250 -22.61 33.04 14.89
C ALA A 250 -24.14 32.98 14.67
N ALA A 251 -24.64 33.38 13.49
CA ALA A 251 -26.07 33.28 13.15
C ALA A 251 -26.55 31.84 12.89
N LEU A 252 -25.64 30.92 12.57
CA LEU A 252 -25.90 29.49 12.38
C LEU A 252 -25.71 28.71 13.68
N ASN A 253 -25.11 29.33 14.70
CA ASN A 253 -24.89 28.72 16.00
C ASN A 253 -26.14 28.80 16.85
N TRP A 254 -26.72 27.65 17.19
CA TRP A 254 -27.90 27.59 18.08
C TRP A 254 -27.53 27.77 19.56
N PHE A 255 -26.24 27.70 19.89
CA PHE A 255 -25.72 27.84 21.25
C PHE A 255 -25.32 29.29 21.55
N ASP A 256 -25.57 29.80 22.76
CA ASP A 256 -25.23 31.17 23.21
C ASP A 256 -23.71 31.44 23.38
N THR A 257 -22.86 30.57 22.82
CA THR A 257 -21.41 30.68 22.87
C THR A 257 -20.85 31.17 21.53
N PRO A 258 -19.79 31.99 21.51
CA PRO A 258 -19.15 32.37 20.27
C PRO A 258 -18.50 31.13 19.60
N PRO A 259 -18.72 30.90 18.29
CA PRO A 259 -18.08 29.80 17.58
C PRO A 259 -16.58 30.06 17.40
N LEU A 260 -15.80 28.99 17.16
CA LEU A 260 -14.34 29.04 17.02
C LEU A 260 -13.89 28.30 15.76
N ALA A 261 -12.86 28.82 15.09
CA ALA A 261 -12.28 28.16 13.92
C ALA A 261 -10.92 27.54 14.26
N ALA A 262 -10.75 26.26 13.95
CA ALA A 262 -9.47 25.56 13.94
C ALA A 262 -8.91 25.52 12.51
N LEU A 263 -7.63 25.87 12.36
CA LEU A 263 -6.93 25.95 11.08
C LEU A 263 -5.77 24.97 11.11
N VAL A 264 -5.91 23.89 10.33
CA VAL A 264 -4.92 22.83 10.17
C VAL A 264 -4.08 23.11 8.92
N PRO A 265 -2.75 23.21 9.01
CA PRO A 265 -1.89 23.48 7.86
C PRO A 265 -1.80 22.27 6.92
N LEU A 266 -2.08 22.50 5.64
CA LEU A 266 -1.89 21.54 4.56
C LEU A 266 -0.66 21.94 3.73
N SER A 267 0.25 21.00 3.52
CA SER A 267 1.53 21.21 2.84
C SER A 267 1.61 20.41 1.53
N ARG A 268 2.22 20.99 0.50
CA ARG A 268 2.50 20.37 -0.80
C ARG A 268 3.95 20.65 -1.18
N GLY A 269 4.74 19.61 -1.46
CA GLY A 269 6.17 19.76 -1.77
C GLY A 269 7.00 20.42 -0.65
N GLY A 270 6.62 20.22 0.61
CA GLY A 270 7.30 20.79 1.77
C GLY A 270 7.04 22.28 2.02
N ARG A 271 6.08 22.89 1.33
CA ARG A 271 5.61 24.26 1.57
C ARG A 271 4.16 24.27 1.99
N LEU A 272 3.78 25.22 2.86
CA LEU A 272 2.39 25.47 3.20
C LEU A 272 1.63 25.86 1.93
N TRP A 273 0.56 25.12 1.65
CA TRP A 273 -0.24 25.26 0.44
C TRP A 273 -1.64 25.77 0.75
N ALA A 274 -2.26 25.25 1.81
CA ALA A 274 -3.60 25.62 2.22
C ALA A 274 -3.80 25.40 3.72
N PHE A 275 -4.96 25.81 4.21
CA PHE A 275 -5.47 25.51 5.54
C PHE A 275 -6.78 24.74 5.43
N LEU A 276 -6.88 23.61 6.10
CA LEU A 276 -8.19 23.00 6.39
C LEU A 276 -8.77 23.75 7.59
N VAL A 277 -9.83 24.53 7.33
CA VAL A 277 -10.52 25.35 8.32
C VAL A 277 -11.78 24.62 8.77
N ILE A 278 -11.95 24.51 10.07
CA ILE A 278 -13.05 23.78 10.71
C ILE A 278 -13.67 24.68 11.76
N VAL A 279 -14.98 24.91 11.68
CA VAL A 279 -15.72 25.79 12.59
C VAL A 279 -16.50 24.96 13.58
N ALA A 280 -16.14 25.12 14.85
CA ALA A 280 -16.81 24.52 15.99
C ALA A 280 -17.85 25.47 16.58
N ALA A 281 -18.92 24.91 17.16
CA ALA A 281 -20.02 25.68 17.76
C ALA A 281 -19.64 26.30 19.11
N ALA A 282 -18.74 25.66 19.86
CA ALA A 282 -18.22 26.18 21.12
C ALA A 282 -16.74 25.81 21.31
N GLU A 283 -16.07 26.52 22.21
CA GLU A 283 -14.69 26.21 22.61
C GLU A 283 -14.55 24.79 23.17
N SER A 284 -15.58 24.29 23.85
CA SER A 284 -15.60 22.93 24.39
C SER A 284 -15.56 21.84 23.32
N ASP A 285 -15.89 22.16 22.07
CA ASP A 285 -15.90 21.20 20.96
C ASP A 285 -14.51 21.08 20.31
N LEU A 286 -13.57 21.97 20.65
CA LEU A 286 -12.15 21.93 20.26
C LEU A 286 -11.27 21.62 21.47
N ASP A 287 -11.57 20.54 22.19
CA ASP A 287 -10.70 20.09 23.26
C ASP A 287 -9.34 19.58 22.74
N GLN A 288 -8.43 19.27 23.65
CA GLN A 288 -7.09 18.81 23.30
C GLN A 288 -7.12 17.55 22.42
N GLN A 289 -8.05 16.63 22.70
CA GLN A 289 -8.13 15.35 22.03
C GLN A 289 -8.66 15.50 20.59
N VAL A 290 -9.68 16.34 20.39
CA VAL A 290 -10.19 16.70 19.06
C VAL A 290 -9.10 17.43 18.27
N THR A 291 -8.37 18.34 18.91
CA THR A 291 -7.28 19.08 18.28
C THR A 291 -6.17 18.16 17.77
N GLU A 292 -5.78 17.14 18.54
CA GLU A 292 -4.79 16.13 18.13
C GLU A 292 -5.28 15.30 16.93
N VAL A 293 -6.56 14.93 16.92
CA VAL A 293 -7.20 14.25 15.79
C VAL A 293 -7.17 15.10 14.52
N LEU A 294 -7.49 16.39 14.62
CA LEU A 294 -7.48 17.31 13.48
C LEU A 294 -6.07 17.53 12.91
N VAL A 295 -5.05 17.56 13.75
CA VAL A 295 -3.64 17.60 13.32
C VAL A 295 -3.28 16.33 12.54
N HIS A 296 -3.66 15.15 13.05
CA HIS A 296 -3.40 13.89 12.38
C HIS A 296 -4.11 13.78 11.02
N LEU A 297 -5.35 14.29 10.94
CA LEU A 297 -6.07 14.39 9.67
C LEU A 297 -5.31 15.25 8.64
N GLY A 298 -4.74 16.38 9.07
CA GLY A 298 -3.90 17.22 8.20
C GLY A 298 -2.69 16.46 7.64
N GLU A 299 -2.03 15.64 8.46
CA GLU A 299 -0.90 14.79 8.02
C GLU A 299 -1.32 13.73 7.00
N LEU A 300 -2.51 13.14 7.15
CA LEU A 300 -3.07 12.18 6.20
C LEU A 300 -3.42 12.82 4.85
N VAL A 301 -4.04 14.00 4.88
CA VAL A 301 -4.35 14.77 3.66
C VAL A 301 -3.07 15.16 2.93
N ASN A 302 -2.03 15.61 3.66
CA ASN A 302 -0.74 15.96 3.07
C ASN A 302 -0.11 14.78 2.31
N ARG A 303 -0.06 13.59 2.92
CA ARG A 303 0.47 12.38 2.26
C ARG A 303 -0.31 12.00 1.01
N SER A 304 -1.63 12.17 1.03
CA SER A 304 -2.51 11.85 -0.10
C SER A 304 -2.30 12.83 -1.28
N LEU A 305 -2.16 14.12 -0.99
CA LEU A 305 -1.83 15.14 -1.99
C LEU A 305 -0.46 14.87 -2.64
N GLU A 306 0.54 14.45 -1.86
CA GLU A 306 1.86 14.07 -2.38
C GLU A 306 1.79 12.85 -3.32
N GLN A 307 0.91 11.88 -3.04
CA GLN A 307 0.71 10.72 -3.92
C GLN A 307 0.02 11.10 -5.23
N LEU A 308 -1.00 11.98 -5.20
CA LEU A 308 -1.66 12.48 -6.40
C LEU A 308 -0.68 13.26 -7.29
N ASP A 309 0.12 14.17 -6.70
CA ASP A 309 1.18 14.90 -7.40
C ASP A 309 2.19 13.99 -8.10
N LEU A 310 2.58 12.90 -7.43
CA LEU A 310 3.53 11.95 -7.99
C LEU A 310 2.93 11.21 -9.18
N ARG A 311 1.64 10.84 -9.10
CA ARG A 311 0.93 10.16 -10.17
C ARG A 311 0.74 11.06 -11.38
N ASP A 312 0.31 12.30 -11.19
CA ASP A 312 0.12 13.25 -12.29
C ASP A 312 1.44 13.51 -13.02
N ARG A 313 2.56 13.62 -12.30
CA ARG A 313 3.89 13.72 -12.92
C ARG A 313 4.29 12.47 -13.69
N LEU A 314 3.95 11.29 -13.19
CA LEU A 314 4.20 10.03 -13.90
C LEU A 314 3.36 9.95 -15.17
N ASP A 315 2.09 10.36 -15.12
CA ASP A 315 1.18 10.40 -16.27
C ASP A 315 1.63 11.45 -17.29
N GLU A 316 2.06 12.64 -16.86
CA GLU A 316 2.65 13.66 -17.73
C GLU A 316 3.94 13.18 -18.41
N GLU A 317 4.84 12.53 -17.66
CA GLU A 317 6.05 11.94 -18.22
C GLU A 317 5.73 10.78 -19.18
N GLN A 318 4.71 9.98 -18.88
CA GLN A 318 4.25 8.90 -19.75
C GLN A 318 3.57 9.44 -21.02
N GLN A 319 2.77 10.51 -20.92
CA GLN A 319 2.21 11.22 -22.07
C GLN A 319 3.30 11.88 -22.91
N ARG A 320 4.31 12.48 -22.28
CA ARG A 320 5.47 13.06 -22.97
C ARG A 320 6.28 11.99 -23.68
N ASN A 321 6.48 10.84 -23.06
CA ASN A 321 7.17 9.70 -23.66
C ASN A 321 6.36 9.12 -24.83
N THR A 322 5.03 9.06 -24.69
CA THR A 322 4.12 8.66 -25.78
C THR A 322 4.17 9.67 -26.93
N TYR A 323 4.16 10.97 -26.64
CA TYR A 323 4.29 12.03 -27.64
C TYR A 323 5.62 11.93 -28.39
N LEU A 324 6.74 11.76 -27.68
CA LEU A 324 8.07 11.54 -28.26
C LEU A 324 8.19 10.20 -29.02
N ALA A 325 7.39 9.20 -28.68
CA ALA A 325 7.34 7.94 -29.41
C ALA A 325 6.72 8.08 -30.80
N TYR A 326 5.89 9.10 -31.03
CA TYR A 326 5.18 9.36 -32.31
C TYR A 326 5.59 10.66 -33.01
N HIS A 327 6.40 11.53 -32.37
CA HIS A 327 6.88 12.79 -32.96
C HIS A 327 8.41 12.85 -33.05
N ASP A 328 8.93 13.59 -34.03
CA ASP A 328 10.36 13.89 -34.18
C ASP A 328 10.77 14.99 -33.18
N PRO A 329 11.77 14.75 -32.31
CA PRO A 329 12.13 15.69 -31.24
C PRO A 329 12.70 17.02 -31.73
N LEU A 330 13.24 17.07 -32.96
CA LEU A 330 13.83 18.28 -33.53
C LEU A 330 12.77 19.15 -34.23
N THR A 331 11.92 18.55 -35.06
CA THR A 331 10.96 19.30 -35.90
C THR A 331 9.53 19.32 -35.37
N ASN A 332 9.22 18.51 -34.36
CA ASN A 332 7.89 18.30 -33.80
C ASN A 332 6.84 17.77 -34.80
N LEU A 333 7.27 17.31 -35.98
CA LEU A 333 6.43 16.60 -36.94
C LEU A 333 6.20 15.15 -36.50
N ALA A 334 5.25 14.46 -37.14
CA ALA A 334 5.10 13.02 -36.95
C ALA A 334 6.41 12.29 -37.30
N ASN A 335 6.75 11.24 -36.57
CA ASN A 335 7.90 10.39 -36.89
C ASN A 335 7.47 9.17 -37.72
N ARG A 336 8.42 8.29 -38.05
CA ARG A 336 8.14 7.07 -38.83
C ARG A 336 7.04 6.20 -38.20
N ARG A 337 7.05 6.03 -36.88
CA ARG A 337 6.05 5.22 -36.16
C ARG A 337 4.64 5.81 -36.27
N ALA A 338 4.52 7.14 -36.24
CA ALA A 338 3.22 7.79 -36.47
C ALA A 338 2.71 7.61 -37.90
N VAL A 339 3.59 7.66 -38.90
CA VAL A 339 3.22 7.38 -40.29
C VAL A 339 2.71 5.95 -40.47
N ASP A 340 3.44 4.97 -39.92
CA ASP A 340 3.06 3.55 -40.03
C ASP A 340 1.71 3.29 -39.33
N ALA A 341 1.36 4.07 -38.29
CA ALA A 341 0.07 3.97 -37.60
C ALA A 341 -1.09 4.74 -38.27
N GLU A 342 -0.82 5.90 -38.89
CA GLU A 342 -1.86 6.78 -39.46
C GLU A 342 -2.17 6.48 -40.93
N LEU A 343 -1.18 6.06 -41.74
CA LEU A 343 -1.40 5.79 -43.16
C LEU A 343 -2.48 4.72 -43.41
N PRO A 344 -2.54 3.58 -42.70
CA PRO A 344 -3.64 2.62 -42.86
C PRO A 344 -5.02 3.21 -42.57
N LYS A 345 -5.11 4.11 -41.57
CA LYS A 345 -6.37 4.79 -41.22
C LYS A 345 -6.78 5.80 -42.29
N ALA A 346 -5.81 6.52 -42.85
CA ALA A 346 -6.03 7.47 -43.93
C ALA A 346 -6.53 6.78 -45.21
N LEU A 347 -5.95 5.62 -45.57
CA LEU A 347 -6.46 4.79 -46.67
C LEU A 347 -7.90 4.34 -46.44
N ALA A 348 -8.22 3.85 -45.23
CA ALA A 348 -9.58 3.44 -44.89
C ALA A 348 -10.59 4.61 -44.92
N ARG A 349 -10.16 5.85 -44.65
CA ARG A 349 -10.98 7.07 -44.83
C ARG A 349 -11.18 7.39 -46.31
N ALA A 350 -10.11 7.32 -47.10
CA ALA A 350 -10.16 7.54 -48.55
C ALA A 350 -11.13 6.58 -49.24
N ASP A 351 -11.10 5.29 -48.87
CA ASP A 351 -12.06 4.27 -49.33
C ASP A 351 -13.50 4.62 -48.99
N ARG A 352 -13.74 5.04 -47.74
CA ARG A 352 -15.07 5.36 -47.24
C ARG A 352 -15.70 6.55 -47.96
N HIS A 353 -14.90 7.56 -48.29
CA HIS A 353 -15.37 8.78 -48.94
C HIS A 353 -15.20 8.75 -50.47
N ASN A 354 -14.59 7.69 -51.02
CA ASN A 354 -14.28 7.55 -52.44
C ASN A 354 -13.48 8.76 -52.97
N GLN A 355 -12.47 9.16 -52.21
CA GLN A 355 -11.58 10.29 -52.51
C GLN A 355 -10.15 9.79 -52.71
N MET A 356 -9.34 10.55 -53.46
CA MET A 356 -7.95 10.20 -53.69
C MET A 356 -7.09 10.63 -52.51
N LEU A 357 -6.13 9.80 -52.14
CA LEU A 357 -5.07 10.12 -51.17
C LEU A 357 -3.72 10.07 -51.90
N ALA A 358 -2.79 10.96 -51.56
CA ALA A 358 -1.44 10.90 -52.08
C ALA A 358 -0.40 10.77 -50.97
N VAL A 359 0.59 9.91 -51.17
CA VAL A 359 1.76 9.79 -50.30
C VAL A 359 2.94 10.41 -51.04
N ALA A 360 3.50 11.50 -50.51
CA ALA A 360 4.63 12.20 -51.10
C ALA A 360 5.86 12.11 -50.21
N LEU A 361 6.91 11.45 -50.70
CA LEU A 361 8.22 11.40 -50.05
C LEU A 361 9.11 12.52 -50.59
N LEU A 362 9.71 13.29 -49.69
CA LEU A 362 10.51 14.48 -49.97
C LEU A 362 11.91 14.27 -49.40
N ASP A 363 12.92 14.66 -50.17
CA ASP A 363 14.32 14.70 -49.72
C ASP A 363 14.97 16.01 -50.18
N LEU A 364 15.83 16.58 -49.34
CA LEU A 364 16.51 17.83 -49.65
C LEU A 364 17.76 17.59 -50.50
N ASP A 365 17.84 18.33 -51.60
CA ASP A 365 18.99 18.25 -52.48
C ASP A 365 20.21 18.95 -51.83
N ASP A 366 21.33 18.23 -51.76
CA ASP A 366 22.64 18.74 -51.29
C ASP A 366 22.65 19.29 -49.84
N PHE A 367 21.87 18.69 -48.93
CA PHE A 367 21.81 19.11 -47.52
C PHE A 367 23.14 18.94 -46.76
N LYS A 368 23.90 17.87 -47.02
CA LYS A 368 25.19 17.62 -46.35
C LYS A 368 26.21 18.76 -46.51
N PRO A 369 26.46 19.30 -47.71
CA PRO A 369 27.24 20.51 -47.91
C PRO A 369 26.80 21.74 -47.10
N ILE A 370 25.49 21.86 -46.77
CA ILE A 370 24.98 22.96 -45.92
C ILE A 370 25.47 22.77 -44.48
N ASN A 371 25.34 21.55 -43.93
CA ASN A 371 25.88 21.20 -42.61
C ASN A 371 27.39 21.39 -42.55
N ASP A 372 28.12 20.94 -43.57
CA ASP A 372 29.58 21.04 -43.62
C ASP A 372 30.07 22.50 -43.70
N ARG A 373 29.27 23.40 -44.27
CA ARG A 373 29.63 24.81 -44.50
C ARG A 373 29.17 25.76 -43.40
N PHE A 374 28.00 25.53 -42.81
CA PHE A 374 27.38 26.42 -41.83
C PHE A 374 27.21 25.80 -40.43
N GLY A 375 27.58 24.53 -40.27
CA GLY A 375 27.51 23.79 -39.00
C GLY A 375 26.17 23.10 -38.80
N HIS A 376 26.16 22.10 -37.89
CA HIS A 376 24.97 21.30 -37.60
C HIS A 376 23.81 22.13 -36.99
N ALA A 377 24.12 23.14 -36.17
CA ALA A 377 23.09 24.02 -35.59
C ALA A 377 22.30 24.79 -36.65
N ALA A 378 22.98 25.29 -37.70
CA ALA A 378 22.34 25.94 -38.84
C ALA A 378 21.51 24.97 -39.68
N GLY A 379 21.96 23.72 -39.81
CA GLY A 379 21.19 22.64 -40.43
C GLY A 379 19.91 22.28 -39.67
N ASP A 380 20.00 22.22 -38.35
CA ASP A 380 18.87 21.95 -37.47
C ASP A 380 17.84 23.09 -37.52
N GLU A 381 18.28 24.35 -37.47
CA GLU A 381 17.43 25.53 -37.65
C GLU A 381 16.74 25.54 -39.02
N MET A 382 17.46 25.13 -40.07
CA MET A 382 16.92 24.99 -41.42
C MET A 382 15.83 23.91 -41.47
N LEU A 383 16.05 22.74 -40.86
CA LEU A 383 15.09 21.64 -40.81
C LEU A 383 13.83 22.01 -40.00
N MET A 384 13.99 22.71 -38.87
CA MET A 384 12.87 23.22 -38.06
C MET A 384 12.03 24.25 -38.84
N THR A 385 12.70 25.19 -39.53
CA THR A 385 12.03 26.20 -40.34
C THR A 385 11.30 25.58 -41.52
N LEU A 386 11.92 24.61 -42.18
CA LEU A 386 11.29 23.88 -43.27
C LEU A 386 10.09 23.06 -42.80
N ALA A 387 10.21 22.35 -41.67
CA ALA A 387 9.11 21.58 -41.08
C ALA A 387 7.89 22.46 -40.79
N ALA A 388 8.11 23.63 -40.18
CA ALA A 388 7.04 24.60 -39.92
C ALA A 388 6.39 25.11 -41.22
N ARG A 389 7.22 25.38 -42.24
CA ARG A 389 6.74 25.81 -43.56
C ARG A 389 5.94 24.71 -44.28
N LEU A 390 6.39 23.46 -44.23
CA LEU A 390 5.70 22.32 -44.83
C LEU A 390 4.35 22.08 -44.14
N LYS A 391 4.31 22.12 -42.80
CA LYS A 391 3.06 22.02 -42.03
C LYS A 391 2.08 23.15 -42.38
N GLY A 392 2.56 24.37 -42.56
CA GLY A 392 1.72 25.50 -43.01
C GLY A 392 1.32 25.46 -44.49
N ALA A 393 1.97 24.62 -45.31
CA ALA A 393 1.67 24.47 -46.73
C ALA A 393 0.63 23.37 -47.02
N ILE A 394 0.33 22.52 -46.05
CA ILE A 394 -0.68 21.45 -46.12
C ILE A 394 -1.88 21.78 -45.22
N ARG A 395 -2.98 21.03 -45.34
CA ARG A 395 -4.17 21.23 -44.50
C ARG A 395 -3.98 20.55 -43.14
N ASP A 396 -4.78 20.93 -42.14
CA ASP A 396 -4.78 20.26 -40.83
C ASP A 396 -5.21 18.78 -40.91
N THR A 397 -5.94 18.41 -41.96
CA THR A 397 -6.31 17.02 -42.27
C THR A 397 -5.18 16.23 -42.93
N ASP A 398 -4.16 16.90 -43.46
CA ASP A 398 -3.00 16.26 -44.07
C ASP A 398 -1.93 16.02 -43.00
N THR A 399 -1.11 14.99 -43.18
CA THR A 399 -0.04 14.66 -42.22
C THR A 399 1.33 15.00 -42.80
N ALA A 400 2.13 15.79 -42.08
CA ALA A 400 3.56 15.95 -42.35
C ALA A 400 4.39 15.19 -41.31
N ALA A 401 5.33 14.39 -41.80
CA ALA A 401 6.22 13.59 -40.99
C ALA A 401 7.68 13.78 -41.42
N ARG A 402 8.60 13.57 -40.48
CA ARG A 402 10.04 13.46 -40.75
C ARG A 402 10.48 12.03 -40.47
N LEU A 403 11.05 11.37 -41.47
CA LEU A 403 11.45 9.97 -41.36
C LEU A 403 12.86 9.81 -40.78
N GLY A 404 13.69 10.86 -40.91
CA GLY A 404 15.04 10.94 -40.39
C GLY A 404 15.93 11.77 -41.31
N GLY A 405 17.02 12.35 -40.79
CA GLY A 405 17.93 13.17 -41.60
C GLY A 405 17.21 14.34 -42.29
N ASP A 406 17.29 14.41 -43.60
CA ASP A 406 16.67 15.39 -44.49
C ASP A 406 15.43 14.86 -45.24
N GLU A 407 14.89 13.70 -44.84
CA GLU A 407 13.74 13.06 -45.46
C GLU A 407 12.42 13.39 -44.73
N PHE A 408 11.42 13.83 -45.50
CA PHE A 408 10.07 14.14 -45.05
C PHE A 408 9.04 13.31 -45.83
N LEU A 409 7.91 13.03 -45.20
CA LEU A 409 6.78 12.34 -45.82
C LEU A 409 5.51 13.14 -45.59
N LEU A 410 4.71 13.31 -46.65
CA LEU A 410 3.40 13.95 -46.61
C LEU A 410 2.32 12.93 -46.96
N ILE A 411 1.27 12.86 -46.16
CA ILE A 411 0.02 12.16 -46.47
C ILE A 411 -1.02 13.24 -46.77
N LEU A 412 -1.46 13.31 -48.02
CA LEU A 412 -2.38 14.31 -48.53
C LEU A 412 -3.75 13.65 -48.75
N GLU A 413 -4.75 14.02 -47.96
CA GLU A 413 -6.08 13.41 -47.97
C GLU A 413 -7.08 14.27 -48.78
N ASP A 414 -8.23 13.69 -49.11
CA ASP A 414 -9.36 14.37 -49.77
C ASP A 414 -9.01 15.08 -51.08
N ILE A 415 -8.21 14.43 -51.93
CA ILE A 415 -7.85 14.93 -53.26
C ILE A 415 -8.96 14.59 -54.26
N GLU A 416 -9.48 15.61 -54.93
CA GLU A 416 -10.58 15.48 -55.90
C GLU A 416 -10.09 14.96 -57.25
N ASP A 417 -8.97 15.47 -57.76
CA ASP A 417 -8.42 15.16 -59.08
C ASP A 417 -6.90 15.43 -59.17
N ASP A 418 -6.26 14.98 -60.26
CA ASP A 418 -4.83 15.17 -60.51
C ASP A 418 -4.42 16.66 -60.57
N ALA A 419 -5.34 17.54 -60.98
CA ALA A 419 -5.13 18.99 -60.97
C ALA A 419 -5.11 19.57 -59.54
N GLY A 420 -5.92 19.02 -58.63
CA GLY A 420 -5.88 19.25 -57.19
C GLY A 420 -4.56 18.82 -56.57
N LEU A 421 -4.11 17.60 -56.87
CA LEU A 421 -2.82 17.09 -56.40
C LEU A 421 -1.64 17.96 -56.87
N THR A 422 -1.61 18.29 -58.17
CA THR A 422 -0.57 19.14 -58.77
C THR A 422 -0.47 20.50 -58.06
N ARG A 423 -1.61 21.14 -57.76
CA ARG A 423 -1.63 22.42 -57.01
C ARG A 423 -1.02 22.32 -55.63
N VAL A 424 -1.22 21.20 -54.92
CA VAL A 424 -0.65 20.98 -53.59
C VAL A 424 0.86 20.72 -53.69
N LEU A 425 1.29 19.88 -54.64
CA LEU A 425 2.71 19.57 -54.87
C LEU A 425 3.51 20.82 -55.31
N ASP A 426 2.97 21.65 -56.20
CA ASP A 426 3.61 22.91 -56.62
C ASP A 426 3.71 23.90 -55.45
N ARG A 427 2.71 23.93 -54.57
CA ARG A 427 2.73 24.75 -53.35
C ARG A 427 3.79 24.26 -52.36
N VAL A 428 3.94 22.95 -52.19
CA VAL A 428 4.98 22.34 -51.36
C VAL A 428 6.38 22.62 -51.95
N ALA A 429 6.57 22.39 -53.26
CA ALA A 429 7.83 22.66 -53.96
C ALA A 429 8.25 24.14 -53.88
N THR A 430 7.30 25.06 -54.11
CA THR A 430 7.53 26.51 -53.98
C THR A 430 7.91 26.89 -52.55
N THR A 431 7.33 26.22 -51.55
CA THR A 431 7.62 26.47 -50.13
C THR A 431 9.05 26.06 -49.75
N ILE A 432 9.56 24.95 -50.30
CA ILE A 432 10.95 24.49 -50.09
C ILE A 432 11.96 25.48 -50.70
N ARG A 433 11.67 26.00 -51.90
CA ARG A 433 12.55 26.92 -52.64
C ARG A 433 12.69 28.32 -52.01
N ARG A 434 11.85 28.68 -51.04
CA ARG A 434 11.93 30.00 -50.38
C ARG A 434 13.21 30.10 -49.56
N PRO A 435 13.98 31.20 -49.64
CA PRO A 435 15.17 31.41 -48.83
C PRO A 435 14.84 31.23 -47.33
N ILE A 436 15.74 30.56 -46.59
CA ILE A 436 15.65 30.40 -45.14
C ILE A 436 16.69 31.35 -44.53
N SER A 437 16.21 32.33 -43.76
CA SER A 437 17.07 33.22 -42.99
C SER A 437 17.45 32.55 -41.67
N LEU A 438 18.74 32.40 -41.43
CA LEU A 438 19.30 31.88 -40.18
C LEU A 438 19.56 33.03 -39.19
N GLU A 439 19.71 32.73 -37.89
CA GLU A 439 19.90 33.73 -36.82
C GLU A 439 21.03 34.76 -37.08
N ASP A 440 22.10 34.38 -37.80
CA ASP A 440 23.23 35.25 -38.15
C ASP A 440 22.95 36.21 -39.35
N GLY A 441 21.73 36.25 -39.87
CA GLY A 441 21.33 37.06 -41.03
C GLY A 441 21.76 36.49 -42.39
N LEU A 442 22.17 35.22 -42.42
CA LEU A 442 22.54 34.48 -43.63
C LEU A 442 21.28 33.87 -44.29
N GLU A 443 21.19 33.95 -45.62
CA GLU A 443 20.14 33.28 -46.39
C GLU A 443 20.66 31.99 -47.03
N VAL A 444 19.98 30.88 -46.75
CA VAL A 444 20.24 29.55 -47.34
C VAL A 444 19.12 29.19 -48.31
N HIS A 445 19.50 28.69 -49.48
CA HIS A 445 18.58 28.16 -50.48
C HIS A 445 18.64 26.65 -50.48
N ALA A 446 17.47 26.01 -50.39
CA ALA A 446 17.33 24.56 -50.49
C ALA A 446 16.43 24.22 -51.68
N ASN A 447 16.77 23.13 -52.36
CA ASN A 447 15.88 22.48 -53.32
C ASN A 447 15.45 21.14 -52.73
N GLY A 448 14.32 20.63 -53.18
CA GLY A 448 13.83 19.32 -52.78
C GLY A 448 13.49 18.49 -54.00
N SER A 449 13.69 17.19 -53.89
CA SER A 449 13.15 16.20 -54.81
C SER A 449 11.96 15.52 -54.13
N ILE A 450 10.85 15.36 -54.85
CA ILE A 450 9.61 14.75 -54.31
C ILE A 450 9.18 13.57 -55.17
N GLY A 451 8.90 12.42 -54.56
CA GLY A 451 8.27 11.26 -55.20
C GLY A 451 6.87 11.04 -54.66
N VAL A 452 5.89 10.80 -55.52
CA VAL A 452 4.46 10.80 -55.13
C VAL A 452 3.76 9.54 -55.61
N THR A 453 2.97 8.90 -54.74
CA THR A 453 2.02 7.84 -55.10
C THR A 453 0.58 8.29 -54.86
N ARG A 454 -0.36 7.67 -55.56
CA ARG A 454 -1.79 8.04 -55.55
C ARG A 454 -2.62 6.81 -55.23
N TYR A 455 -3.41 6.85 -54.15
CA TYR A 455 -4.39 5.84 -53.80
C TYR A 455 -5.80 6.34 -54.17
N PRO A 456 -6.70 5.53 -54.77
CA PRO A 456 -6.58 4.10 -55.07
C PRO A 456 -6.02 3.77 -56.47
N LEU A 457 -5.49 4.76 -57.22
CA LEU A 457 -4.85 4.52 -58.53
C LEU A 457 -3.71 3.48 -58.45
N ASP A 458 -2.99 3.54 -57.33
CA ASP A 458 -2.11 2.53 -56.80
C ASP A 458 -2.78 1.95 -55.55
N ASP A 459 -3.48 0.82 -55.68
CA ASP A 459 -4.19 0.12 -54.60
C ASP A 459 -3.27 -0.80 -53.79
N SER A 460 -2.01 -0.39 -53.61
CA SER A 460 -1.01 -1.16 -52.89
C SER A 460 -1.13 -0.95 -51.37
N ALA A 461 -0.63 -1.92 -50.59
CA ALA A 461 -0.54 -1.80 -49.13
C ALA A 461 0.29 -0.55 -48.70
N PRO A 462 0.05 0.02 -47.50
CA PRO A 462 0.74 1.21 -47.00
C PRO A 462 2.25 1.23 -47.21
N GLU A 463 2.94 0.14 -46.87
CA GLU A 463 4.40 0.03 -46.98
C GLU A 463 4.85 0.08 -48.44
N GLN A 464 4.06 -0.50 -49.33
CA GLN A 464 4.33 -0.53 -50.76
C GLN A 464 4.03 0.83 -51.42
N LEU A 465 3.04 1.59 -50.94
CA LEU A 465 2.81 2.98 -51.38
C LEU A 465 3.98 3.89 -51.02
N ILE A 466 4.58 3.71 -49.84
CA ILE A 466 5.78 4.45 -49.44
C ILE A 466 6.97 4.03 -50.33
N ARG A 467 7.16 2.74 -50.60
CA ARG A 467 8.23 2.25 -51.50
C ARG A 467 8.08 2.76 -52.93
N ASN A 468 6.86 2.82 -53.44
CA ASN A 468 6.58 3.34 -54.78
C ASN A 468 6.84 4.86 -54.84
N ALA A 469 6.53 5.59 -53.76
CA ALA A 469 6.87 7.01 -53.64
C ALA A 469 8.38 7.23 -53.59
N ASP A 470 9.13 6.37 -52.88
CA ASP A 470 10.59 6.38 -52.86
C ASP A 470 11.21 6.09 -54.24
N ALA A 471 10.66 5.12 -54.97
CA ALA A 471 11.11 4.85 -56.34
C ALA A 471 10.85 6.04 -57.30
N ALA A 472 9.73 6.75 -57.13
CA ALA A 472 9.47 8.00 -57.84
C ALA A 472 10.42 9.13 -57.41
N LEU A 473 10.76 9.21 -56.12
CA LEU A 473 11.72 10.17 -55.57
C LEU A 473 13.11 9.95 -56.17
N TYR A 474 13.54 8.69 -56.29
CA TYR A 474 14.81 8.33 -56.93
C TYR A 474 14.83 8.77 -58.40
N ALA A 475 13.72 8.60 -59.13
CA ALA A 475 13.59 9.12 -60.48
C ALA A 475 13.63 10.66 -60.54
N ALA A 476 13.06 11.36 -59.54
CA ALA A 476 13.16 12.80 -59.39
C ALA A 476 14.61 13.26 -59.10
N LYS A 477 15.39 12.47 -58.36
CA LYS A 477 16.80 12.73 -58.02
C LYS A 477 17.74 12.51 -59.21
N ASN A 478 17.50 11.49 -60.03
CA ASN A 478 18.30 11.23 -61.22
C ASN A 478 18.03 12.19 -62.37
N SER A 479 16.93 12.94 -62.35
CA SER A 479 16.55 13.90 -63.39
C SER A 479 16.71 15.37 -62.98
N LYS A 480 17.42 15.65 -61.87
CA LYS A 480 17.65 17.00 -61.30
C LYS A 480 18.10 18.07 -62.30
N SER A 481 18.92 17.72 -63.31
CA SER A 481 19.47 18.69 -64.28
C SER A 481 18.58 18.98 -65.49
N ILE A 482 17.53 18.18 -65.71
CA ILE A 482 16.70 18.21 -66.93
C ILE A 482 15.19 18.31 -66.62
N ARG A 483 14.79 18.15 -65.34
CA ARG A 483 13.39 18.18 -64.92
C ARG A 483 12.78 19.60 -64.97
N THR A 484 11.52 19.69 -65.39
CA THR A 484 10.73 20.94 -65.35
C THR A 484 9.94 21.09 -64.04
N GLN A 485 9.76 20.01 -63.27
CA GLN A 485 9.05 19.96 -61.99
C GLN A 485 9.93 19.26 -60.94
N ASP A 486 9.77 19.63 -59.66
CA ASP A 486 10.54 19.03 -58.55
C ASP A 486 9.95 17.71 -58.02
N TRP A 487 8.79 17.34 -58.52
CA TRP A 487 8.05 16.16 -58.11
C TRP A 487 7.86 15.20 -59.29
N VAL A 488 7.87 13.90 -59.01
CA VAL A 488 7.55 12.83 -59.96
C VAL A 488 6.43 12.00 -59.36
N ILE A 489 5.34 11.85 -60.11
CA ILE A 489 4.26 10.94 -59.74
C ILE A 489 4.61 9.55 -60.25
N TRP A 490 4.49 8.56 -59.37
CA TRP A 490 4.58 7.16 -59.71
C TRP A 490 3.47 6.78 -60.68
N GLU A 491 3.85 6.34 -61.88
CA GLU A 491 2.95 5.71 -62.84
C GLU A 491 3.38 4.25 -63.02
N ARG A 492 2.40 3.34 -63.11
CA ARG A 492 2.66 1.93 -63.44
C ARG A 492 3.38 1.76 -64.79
N GLU A 493 3.29 2.74 -65.69
CA GLU A 493 3.98 2.77 -67.00
C GLU A 493 5.36 3.42 -66.98
N THR A 494 5.77 4.15 -65.92
CA THR A 494 7.09 4.83 -65.86
C THR A 494 8.29 3.87 -65.87
N THR A 495 8.08 2.56 -65.73
CA THR A 495 9.11 1.55 -65.99
C THR A 495 9.41 1.34 -67.49
N GLN A 496 8.52 1.77 -68.39
CA GLN A 496 8.57 1.47 -69.84
C GLN A 496 8.99 2.66 -70.72
N ARG A 497 9.58 3.72 -70.14
CA ARG A 497 10.17 4.85 -70.91
C ARG A 497 11.60 5.23 -70.54
N HIS A 498 12.16 4.69 -69.45
CA HIS A 498 13.61 4.69 -69.21
C HIS A 498 14.26 3.35 -69.61
N SER A 499 13.63 2.64 -70.56
CA SER A 499 14.03 1.31 -71.06
C SER A 499 14.73 1.32 -72.43
N ASP A 500 15.06 2.50 -72.99
CA ASP A 500 15.68 2.62 -74.33
C ASP A 500 17.20 2.86 -74.30
N LEU A 501 17.87 2.38 -73.25
CA LEU A 501 19.25 1.91 -73.34
C LEU A 501 19.22 0.37 -73.22
N PRO A 502 19.82 -0.38 -74.15
CA PRO A 502 19.20 -1.63 -74.62
C PRO A 502 19.55 -2.89 -73.80
N GLU A 503 19.04 -3.00 -72.56
CA GLU A 503 18.74 -4.22 -71.76
C GLU A 503 18.48 -3.81 -70.28
N MET A 504 17.61 -4.40 -69.44
CA MET A 504 16.77 -5.62 -69.34
C MET A 504 15.75 -5.42 -68.20
N SER A 505 14.47 -5.83 -68.33
CA SER A 505 13.69 -6.48 -67.24
C SER A 505 12.23 -6.74 -67.67
N GLU A 506 11.97 -7.92 -68.23
CA GLU A 506 10.68 -8.58 -67.96
C GLU A 506 10.71 -8.92 -66.47
N THR A 507 9.84 -8.29 -65.67
CA THR A 507 9.68 -8.62 -64.25
C THR A 507 9.11 -10.03 -64.14
N ILE A 508 9.92 -10.96 -63.66
CA ILE A 508 9.47 -12.32 -63.36
C ILE A 508 9.12 -12.34 -61.88
N PRO A 509 7.85 -12.56 -61.50
CA PRO A 509 7.45 -12.63 -60.09
C PRO A 509 8.18 -13.76 -59.39
N ALA A 510 8.45 -13.59 -58.09
CA ALA A 510 9.12 -14.58 -57.24
C ALA A 510 8.52 -16.00 -57.28
N TYR A 511 7.22 -16.13 -57.57
CA TYR A 511 6.51 -17.41 -57.67
C TYR A 511 5.71 -17.51 -58.98
N GLY A 512 5.34 -18.75 -59.34
CA GLY A 512 4.48 -19.01 -60.50
C GLY A 512 5.24 -19.46 -61.76
N PRO A 513 4.55 -19.59 -62.90
CA PRO A 513 5.04 -20.32 -64.06
C PRO A 513 6.35 -19.76 -64.67
N ALA A 514 6.54 -18.44 -64.64
CA ALA A 514 7.73 -17.79 -65.19
C ALA A 514 8.99 -18.03 -64.32
N ALA A 515 8.85 -18.00 -62.98
CA ALA A 515 9.93 -18.36 -62.06
C ALA A 515 10.25 -19.86 -62.15
N ARG A 516 9.21 -20.71 -62.26
CA ARG A 516 9.37 -22.16 -62.44
C ARG A 516 10.25 -22.51 -63.64
N MET A 517 9.95 -21.92 -64.81
CA MET A 517 10.74 -22.16 -66.03
C MET A 517 12.22 -21.76 -65.89
N LEU A 518 12.52 -20.70 -65.15
CA LEU A 518 13.91 -20.28 -64.90
C LEU A 518 14.62 -21.22 -63.92
N LEU A 519 13.96 -21.59 -62.82
CA LEU A 519 14.52 -22.43 -61.77
C LEU A 519 14.73 -23.89 -62.24
N GLU A 520 13.83 -24.44 -63.06
CA GLU A 520 13.98 -25.78 -63.66
C GLU A 520 15.30 -25.93 -64.45
N ARG A 521 15.78 -24.82 -65.03
CA ARG A 521 16.96 -24.80 -65.90
C ARG A 521 18.28 -24.81 -65.15
N ILE A 522 18.29 -24.38 -63.89
CA ILE A 522 19.49 -24.40 -63.03
C ILE A 522 19.53 -25.63 -62.11
N GLN A 523 18.41 -26.34 -61.97
CA GLN A 523 18.26 -27.47 -61.05
C GLN A 523 19.36 -28.54 -61.11
N PRO A 524 19.92 -28.91 -62.28
CA PRO A 524 21.03 -29.87 -62.36
C PRO A 524 22.32 -29.40 -61.66
N GLU A 525 22.54 -28.09 -61.52
CA GLU A 525 23.73 -27.51 -60.90
C GLU A 525 23.52 -27.13 -59.42
N VAL A 526 22.27 -26.97 -58.96
CA VAL A 526 21.93 -26.52 -57.60
C VAL A 526 22.59 -27.38 -56.52
N SER A 527 22.49 -28.71 -56.59
CA SER A 527 23.08 -29.59 -55.57
C SER A 527 24.60 -29.48 -55.47
N ARG A 528 25.30 -29.31 -56.61
CA ARG A 528 26.77 -29.17 -56.64
C ARG A 528 27.23 -27.81 -56.11
N LEU A 529 26.51 -26.74 -56.45
CA LEU A 529 26.87 -25.37 -56.07
C LEU A 529 26.51 -25.05 -54.61
N SER A 530 25.55 -25.78 -54.02
CA SER A 530 25.09 -25.55 -52.65
C SER A 530 26.17 -25.84 -51.60
N GLU A 531 26.94 -26.92 -51.72
CA GLU A 531 27.98 -27.26 -50.73
C GLU A 531 29.06 -26.18 -50.63
N ASP A 532 29.63 -25.76 -51.77
CA ASP A 532 30.63 -24.68 -51.85
C ASP A 532 30.09 -23.32 -51.33
N PHE A 533 28.81 -23.04 -51.60
CA PHE A 533 28.13 -21.82 -51.13
C PHE A 533 28.04 -21.80 -49.60
N ILE A 534 27.60 -22.91 -48.97
CA ILE A 534 27.37 -22.98 -47.53
C ILE A 534 28.67 -22.82 -46.73
N ASP A 535 29.77 -23.42 -47.20
CA ASP A 535 31.06 -23.28 -46.54
C ASP A 535 31.58 -21.83 -46.59
N ARG A 536 31.45 -21.14 -47.73
CA ARG A 536 31.80 -19.71 -47.83
C ARG A 536 30.89 -18.83 -46.99
N PHE A 537 29.58 -19.10 -47.03
CA PHE A 537 28.58 -18.37 -46.26
C PHE A 537 28.93 -18.36 -44.77
N TYR A 538 29.13 -19.52 -44.14
CA TYR A 538 29.50 -19.57 -42.72
C TYR A 538 30.93 -19.09 -42.43
N ALA A 539 31.86 -19.22 -43.38
CA ALA A 539 33.21 -18.66 -43.23
C ALA A 539 33.19 -17.11 -43.16
N GLU A 540 32.29 -16.47 -43.92
CA GLU A 540 32.08 -15.02 -43.85
C GLU A 540 31.27 -14.63 -42.61
N LEU A 541 30.18 -15.34 -42.31
CA LEU A 541 29.30 -15.10 -41.17
C LEU A 541 30.05 -15.16 -39.82
N SER A 542 30.95 -16.13 -39.68
CA SER A 542 31.73 -16.36 -38.45
C SER A 542 32.81 -15.31 -38.18
N ARG A 543 33.05 -14.37 -39.12
CA ARG A 543 33.89 -13.18 -38.85
C ARG A 543 33.26 -12.26 -37.82
N GLN A 544 31.94 -12.34 -37.65
CA GLN A 544 31.23 -11.55 -36.64
C GLN A 544 31.23 -12.24 -35.29
N GLU A 545 31.52 -11.48 -34.24
CA GLU A 545 31.61 -12.01 -32.89
C GLU A 545 30.26 -12.49 -32.35
N SER A 546 29.17 -11.76 -32.60
CA SER A 546 27.80 -12.13 -32.20
C SER A 546 27.39 -13.49 -32.77
N ILE A 547 27.54 -13.68 -34.08
CA ILE A 547 27.19 -14.91 -34.79
C ILE A 547 28.12 -16.06 -34.39
N ARG A 548 29.42 -15.81 -34.25
CA ARG A 548 30.38 -16.82 -33.79
C ARG A 548 30.01 -17.35 -32.39
N THR A 549 29.47 -16.48 -31.53
CA THR A 549 29.00 -16.87 -30.20
C THR A 549 27.84 -17.85 -30.28
N VAL A 550 26.81 -17.54 -31.09
CA VAL A 550 25.65 -18.41 -31.31
C VAL A 550 26.08 -19.78 -31.88
N LEU A 551 26.91 -19.77 -32.93
CA LEU A 551 27.42 -21.00 -33.54
C LEU A 551 28.31 -21.81 -32.59
N GLY A 552 28.99 -21.14 -31.66
CA GLY A 552 29.84 -21.78 -30.65
C GLY A 552 29.08 -22.62 -29.63
N HIS A 553 27.74 -22.53 -29.57
CA HIS A 553 26.91 -23.41 -28.73
C HIS A 553 26.63 -24.77 -29.36
N LEU A 554 26.89 -24.93 -30.65
CA LEU A 554 26.65 -26.18 -31.38
C LEU A 554 27.83 -27.14 -31.21
N SER A 555 27.54 -28.42 -31.03
CA SER A 555 28.54 -29.47 -31.18
C SER A 555 29.05 -29.52 -32.63
N ALA A 556 30.22 -30.13 -32.86
CA ALA A 556 30.73 -30.32 -34.22
C ALA A 556 29.70 -31.03 -35.13
N ARG A 557 29.00 -32.04 -34.58
CA ARG A 557 27.96 -32.79 -35.28
C ARG A 557 26.72 -31.93 -35.58
N GLU A 558 26.28 -31.10 -34.64
CA GLU A 558 25.14 -30.20 -34.83
C GLU A 558 25.46 -29.07 -35.80
N TYR A 559 26.70 -28.56 -35.79
CA TYR A 559 27.16 -27.56 -36.74
C TYR A 559 27.20 -28.11 -38.18
N ASP A 560 27.71 -29.33 -38.37
CA ASP A 560 27.66 -30.01 -39.68
C ASP A 560 26.21 -30.29 -40.11
N GLY A 561 25.35 -30.67 -39.16
CA GLY A 561 23.90 -30.83 -39.40
C GLY A 561 23.21 -29.52 -39.81
N LEU A 562 23.57 -28.40 -39.18
CA LEU A 562 23.06 -27.07 -39.53
C LEU A 562 23.47 -26.68 -40.94
N LYS A 563 24.73 -26.91 -41.33
CA LYS A 563 25.19 -26.68 -42.71
C LYS A 563 24.39 -27.50 -43.72
N HIS A 564 24.11 -28.77 -43.40
CA HIS A 564 23.28 -29.62 -44.25
C HIS A 564 21.84 -29.07 -44.38
N GLN A 565 21.22 -28.68 -43.26
CA GLN A 565 19.89 -28.06 -43.27
C GLN A 565 19.87 -26.73 -44.04
N GLN A 566 20.94 -25.93 -43.96
CA GLN A 566 21.05 -24.68 -44.72
C GLN A 566 21.19 -24.93 -46.23
N ALA A 567 21.87 -26.02 -46.63
CA ALA A 567 21.93 -26.46 -48.03
C ALA A 567 20.56 -26.94 -48.53
N GLU A 568 19.83 -27.72 -47.72
CA GLU A 568 18.46 -28.12 -48.03
C GLU A 568 17.53 -26.91 -48.15
N HIS A 569 17.71 -25.90 -47.28
CA HIS A 569 16.93 -24.67 -47.33
C HIS A 569 17.25 -23.82 -48.56
N LEU A 570 18.51 -23.74 -48.98
CA LEU A 570 18.88 -23.12 -50.26
C LEU A 570 18.17 -23.82 -51.43
N ALA A 571 18.19 -25.15 -51.44
CA ALA A 571 17.51 -25.94 -52.46
C ALA A 571 15.99 -25.74 -52.42
N PHE A 572 15.41 -25.55 -51.23
CA PHE A 572 14.00 -25.19 -51.05
C PHE A 572 13.69 -23.81 -51.63
N LEU A 573 14.49 -22.79 -51.33
CA LEU A 573 14.32 -21.43 -51.88
C LEU A 573 14.47 -21.40 -53.41
N LEU A 574 15.25 -22.31 -53.98
CA LEU A 574 15.45 -22.46 -55.42
C LEU A 574 14.48 -23.49 -56.05
N ALA A 575 13.57 -24.08 -55.28
CA ALA A 575 12.63 -25.05 -55.82
C ALA A 575 11.70 -24.38 -56.87
N PRO A 576 11.57 -24.97 -58.07
CA PRO A 576 10.74 -24.39 -59.13
C PRO A 576 9.25 -24.28 -58.77
N ASP A 577 8.77 -25.23 -57.97
CA ASP A 577 7.38 -25.38 -57.57
C ASP A 577 7.08 -24.79 -56.18
N LEU A 578 8.00 -24.00 -55.61
CA LEU A 578 7.77 -23.34 -54.33
C LEU A 578 6.59 -22.37 -54.41
N GLY A 579 5.61 -22.57 -53.54
CA GLY A 579 4.50 -21.64 -53.34
C GLY A 579 4.81 -20.59 -52.25
N GLU A 580 4.19 -19.43 -52.36
CA GLU A 580 4.35 -18.32 -51.41
C GLU A 580 3.98 -18.70 -49.98
N GLU A 581 2.84 -19.36 -49.77
CA GLU A 581 2.40 -19.79 -48.43
C GLU A 581 3.34 -20.83 -47.81
N GLN A 582 3.82 -21.78 -48.62
CA GLN A 582 4.79 -22.79 -48.18
C GLN A 582 6.10 -22.13 -47.74
N HIS A 583 6.55 -21.13 -48.50
CA HIS A 583 7.73 -20.35 -48.17
C HIS A 583 7.54 -19.55 -46.88
N ALA A 584 6.42 -18.81 -46.75
CA ALA A 584 6.10 -18.04 -45.56
C ALA A 584 6.05 -18.92 -44.29
N ASN A 585 5.44 -20.11 -44.37
CA ASN A 585 5.38 -21.05 -43.25
C ASN A 585 6.77 -21.54 -42.84
N ARG A 586 7.62 -21.89 -43.81
CA ARG A 586 9.00 -22.31 -43.53
C ARG A 586 9.84 -21.17 -42.94
N ALA A 587 9.71 -19.96 -43.50
CA ALA A 587 10.38 -18.77 -43.01
C ALA A 587 9.98 -18.44 -41.56
N ARG A 588 8.69 -18.51 -41.20
CA ARG A 588 8.27 -18.33 -39.79
C ARG A 588 8.88 -19.36 -38.85
N GLN A 589 8.92 -20.63 -39.26
CA GLN A 589 9.56 -21.69 -38.46
C GLN A 589 11.06 -21.42 -38.21
N ILE A 590 11.77 -20.98 -39.24
CA ILE A 590 13.20 -20.61 -39.13
C ILE A 590 13.35 -19.38 -38.23
N GLY A 591 12.47 -18.38 -38.38
CA GLY A 591 12.45 -17.17 -37.55
C GLY A 591 12.28 -17.48 -36.06
N HIS A 592 11.39 -18.43 -35.71
CA HIS A 592 11.27 -18.93 -34.34
C HIS A 592 12.58 -19.52 -33.82
N VAL A 593 13.23 -20.38 -34.61
CA VAL A 593 14.51 -21.01 -34.21
C VAL A 593 15.60 -19.95 -34.02
N HIS A 594 15.71 -18.99 -34.94
CA HIS A 594 16.68 -17.90 -34.85
C HIS A 594 16.47 -17.02 -33.61
N ALA A 595 15.22 -16.65 -33.31
CA ALA A 595 14.90 -15.85 -32.12
C ALA A 595 15.27 -16.60 -30.83
N LEU A 596 14.90 -17.88 -30.74
CA LEU A 596 15.21 -18.72 -29.59
C LEU A 596 16.72 -19.00 -29.45
N ALA A 597 17.46 -19.14 -30.54
CA ALA A 597 18.92 -19.29 -30.55
C ALA A 597 19.67 -17.99 -30.20
N GLY A 598 18.97 -16.86 -30.11
CA GLY A 598 19.56 -15.55 -29.79
C GLY A 598 20.16 -14.80 -30.98
N VAL A 599 19.76 -15.13 -32.21
CA VAL A 599 20.15 -14.37 -33.40
C VAL A 599 19.41 -13.03 -33.40
N SER A 600 20.15 -11.92 -33.39
CA SER A 600 19.55 -10.59 -33.36
C SER A 600 18.96 -10.19 -34.72
N PRO A 601 17.97 -9.28 -34.77
CA PRO A 601 17.44 -8.75 -36.04
C PRO A 601 18.52 -8.17 -36.96
N SER A 602 19.52 -7.48 -36.40
CA SER A 602 20.62 -6.91 -37.17
C SER A 602 21.58 -7.97 -37.71
N ASP A 603 21.82 -9.04 -36.95
CA ASP A 603 22.60 -10.19 -37.43
C ASP A 603 21.83 -10.96 -38.51
N LEU A 604 20.50 -11.02 -38.45
CA LEU A 604 19.69 -11.66 -39.46
C LEU A 604 19.67 -10.90 -40.79
N VAL A 605 19.46 -9.57 -40.74
CA VAL A 605 19.54 -8.69 -41.93
C VAL A 605 20.90 -8.86 -42.61
N ARG A 606 21.97 -8.91 -41.80
CA ARG A 606 23.33 -9.09 -42.28
C ARG A 606 23.60 -10.48 -42.81
N ALA A 607 23.07 -11.52 -42.16
CA ALA A 607 23.17 -12.87 -42.65
C ALA A 607 22.54 -12.97 -44.04
N ILE A 608 21.37 -12.39 -44.26
CA ILE A 608 20.74 -12.33 -45.58
C ILE A 608 21.55 -11.49 -46.58
N THR A 609 22.20 -10.41 -46.13
CA THR A 609 23.13 -9.65 -46.99
C THR A 609 24.31 -10.51 -47.45
N VAL A 610 24.93 -11.26 -46.55
CA VAL A 610 26.03 -12.19 -46.87
C VAL A 610 25.53 -13.32 -47.76
N TYR A 611 24.33 -13.84 -47.48
CA TYR A 611 23.68 -14.88 -48.25
C TYR A 611 23.48 -14.46 -49.70
N MET A 612 23.03 -13.22 -49.93
CA MET A 612 22.84 -12.64 -51.26
C MET A 612 24.16 -12.48 -52.00
N HIS A 613 25.17 -11.95 -51.31
CA HIS A 613 26.50 -11.75 -51.88
C HIS A 613 27.11 -13.08 -52.34
N GLU A 614 27.09 -14.11 -51.48
CA GLU A 614 27.60 -15.43 -51.82
C GLU A 614 26.78 -16.12 -52.92
N PHE A 615 25.48 -15.83 -53.00
CA PHE A 615 24.61 -16.39 -54.03
C PHE A 615 25.02 -15.84 -55.39
N ASN A 616 25.18 -14.51 -55.47
CA ASN A 616 25.66 -13.84 -56.68
C ASN A 616 27.04 -14.34 -57.09
N GLU A 617 28.00 -14.43 -56.16
CA GLU A 617 29.36 -14.94 -56.46
C GLU A 617 29.37 -16.40 -56.95
N THR A 618 28.54 -17.25 -56.37
CA THR A 618 28.49 -18.69 -56.69
C THR A 618 27.76 -18.95 -58.01
N PHE A 619 26.62 -18.30 -58.23
CA PHE A 619 25.76 -18.54 -59.40
C PHE A 619 26.16 -17.72 -60.63
N ASN A 620 26.97 -16.65 -60.47
CA ASN A 620 27.63 -15.99 -61.61
C ASN A 620 28.68 -16.89 -62.29
N ARG A 621 29.18 -17.93 -61.59
CA ARG A 621 30.13 -18.92 -62.15
C ARG A 621 29.42 -20.07 -62.89
N ALA A 622 28.09 -20.19 -62.75
CA ALA A 622 27.28 -21.08 -63.58
C ALA A 622 27.17 -20.51 -64.99
N HIS A 623 27.29 -21.35 -66.03
CA HIS A 623 27.39 -20.92 -67.45
C HIS A 623 26.06 -20.44 -68.04
N LEU A 624 25.33 -19.57 -67.33
CA LEU A 624 24.07 -18.97 -67.75
C LEU A 624 24.33 -17.68 -68.56
N ASN A 625 23.42 -17.35 -69.49
CA ASN A 625 23.44 -16.05 -70.16
C ASN A 625 23.09 -14.94 -69.14
N GLN A 626 23.77 -13.79 -69.20
CA GLN A 626 23.53 -12.58 -68.39
C GLN A 626 22.05 -12.25 -68.21
N ARG A 627 21.24 -12.43 -69.26
CA ARG A 627 19.79 -12.21 -69.21
C ARG A 627 19.06 -13.07 -68.19
N HIS A 628 19.43 -14.34 -68.10
CA HIS A 628 18.84 -15.29 -67.16
C HIS A 628 19.44 -15.14 -65.76
N GLN A 629 20.71 -14.73 -65.65
CA GLN A 629 21.37 -14.46 -64.38
C GLN A 629 20.67 -13.33 -63.61
N ASN A 630 20.48 -12.16 -64.22
CA ASN A 630 19.84 -11.04 -63.52
C ASN A 630 18.36 -11.34 -63.17
N ARG A 631 17.67 -12.15 -63.99
CA ARG A 631 16.28 -12.58 -63.71
C ARG A 631 16.22 -13.56 -62.53
N LEU A 632 17.17 -14.49 -62.46
CA LEU A 632 17.30 -15.43 -61.35
C LEU A 632 17.66 -14.71 -60.05
N GLU A 633 18.63 -13.79 -60.11
CA GLU A 633 19.02 -12.93 -58.98
C GLU A 633 17.81 -12.17 -58.43
N ARG A 634 16.96 -11.63 -59.30
CA ARG A 634 15.76 -10.90 -58.89
C ARG A 634 14.71 -11.78 -58.21
N VAL A 635 14.39 -12.94 -58.79
CA VAL A 635 13.47 -13.91 -58.18
C VAL A 635 13.98 -14.33 -56.80
N PHE A 636 15.28 -14.59 -56.69
CA PHE A 636 15.92 -14.97 -55.45
C PHE A 636 15.94 -13.84 -54.41
N THR A 637 16.20 -12.60 -54.85
CA THR A 637 16.16 -11.39 -54.02
C THR A 637 14.78 -11.16 -53.43
N GLU A 638 13.73 -11.27 -54.26
CA GLU A 638 12.35 -11.11 -53.80
C GLU A 638 11.97 -12.21 -52.79
N ARG A 639 12.33 -13.48 -53.05
CA ARG A 639 12.13 -14.57 -52.08
C ARG A 639 12.86 -14.28 -50.76
N LEU A 640 14.15 -13.96 -50.78
CA LEU A 640 14.90 -13.69 -49.55
C LEU A 640 14.40 -12.47 -48.77
N SER A 641 13.91 -11.43 -49.45
CA SER A 641 13.31 -10.27 -48.78
C SER A 641 12.01 -10.65 -48.03
N MET A 642 11.18 -11.50 -48.63
CA MET A 642 9.99 -12.05 -47.96
C MET A 642 10.36 -12.96 -46.79
N GLU A 643 11.39 -13.78 -46.97
CA GLU A 643 11.92 -14.63 -45.90
C GLU A 643 12.37 -13.80 -44.69
N LEU A 644 13.15 -12.73 -44.92
CA LEU A 644 13.58 -11.81 -43.87
C LEU A 644 12.39 -11.24 -43.10
N SER A 645 11.38 -10.75 -43.83
CA SER A 645 10.19 -10.13 -43.23
C SER A 645 9.43 -11.12 -42.35
N HIS A 646 9.19 -12.35 -42.84
CA HIS A 646 8.51 -13.38 -42.07
C HIS A 646 9.33 -13.87 -40.88
N GLN A 647 10.65 -13.98 -41.00
CA GLN A 647 11.52 -14.35 -39.89
C GLN A 647 11.55 -13.29 -38.79
N LEU A 648 11.63 -12.00 -39.15
CA LEU A 648 11.59 -10.91 -38.18
C LEU A 648 10.25 -10.85 -37.43
N ALA A 649 9.14 -10.97 -38.15
CA ALA A 649 7.81 -10.99 -37.54
C ALA A 649 7.63 -12.19 -36.58
N ALA A 650 8.11 -13.37 -37.00
CA ALA A 650 8.07 -14.58 -36.18
C ALA A 650 8.96 -14.45 -34.93
N GLY A 651 10.12 -13.81 -35.06
CA GLY A 651 11.00 -13.53 -33.92
C GLY A 651 10.39 -12.58 -32.90
N GLN A 652 9.66 -11.55 -33.36
CA GLN A 652 8.89 -10.66 -32.47
C GLN A 652 7.77 -11.40 -31.75
N ALA A 653 7.03 -12.28 -32.46
CA ALA A 653 5.96 -13.07 -31.84
C ALA A 653 6.46 -13.96 -30.70
N VAL A 654 7.64 -14.57 -30.86
CA VAL A 654 8.30 -15.33 -29.77
C VAL A 654 8.56 -14.43 -28.56
N ASP A 655 9.01 -13.20 -28.76
CA ASP A 655 9.28 -12.27 -27.66
C ASP A 655 8.01 -11.90 -26.90
N ASP A 656 6.94 -11.64 -27.64
CA ASP A 656 5.64 -11.31 -27.09
C ASP A 656 5.08 -12.49 -26.26
N GLU A 657 5.28 -13.75 -26.70
CA GLU A 657 4.87 -14.95 -25.96
C GLU A 657 5.62 -15.10 -24.62
N PHE A 658 6.95 -14.92 -24.60
CA PHE A 658 7.73 -14.97 -23.35
C PHE A 658 7.36 -13.83 -22.40
N HIS A 659 7.07 -12.63 -22.93
CA HIS A 659 6.63 -11.51 -22.12
C HIS A 659 5.23 -11.75 -21.53
N ALA A 660 4.30 -12.25 -22.34
CA ALA A 660 2.94 -12.59 -21.91
C ALA A 660 2.94 -13.63 -20.77
N ALA A 661 3.82 -14.63 -20.83
CA ALA A 661 3.97 -15.61 -19.75
C ALA A 661 4.40 -14.97 -18.42
N LEU A 662 5.32 -14.00 -18.43
CA LEU A 662 5.71 -13.30 -17.19
C LEU A 662 4.56 -12.46 -16.62
N VAL A 663 3.77 -11.83 -17.49
CA VAL A 663 2.56 -11.07 -17.08
C VAL A 663 1.54 -12.00 -16.45
N GLU A 664 1.27 -13.15 -17.06
CA GLU A 664 0.35 -14.17 -16.53
C GLU A 664 0.82 -14.68 -15.15
N ILE A 665 2.11 -14.97 -15.00
CA ILE A 665 2.69 -15.43 -13.73
C ILE A 665 2.56 -14.36 -12.64
N ASP A 666 2.79 -13.08 -12.95
CA ASP A 666 2.63 -11.99 -11.98
C ASP A 666 1.15 -11.76 -11.61
N GLN A 667 0.22 -11.88 -12.57
CA GLN A 667 -1.21 -11.80 -12.29
C GLN A 667 -1.65 -12.92 -11.33
N ARG A 668 -1.23 -14.16 -11.59
CA ARG A 668 -1.53 -15.30 -10.72
C ARG A 668 -0.93 -15.15 -9.35
N ARG A 669 0.32 -14.71 -9.25
CA ARG A 669 0.97 -14.40 -7.97
C ARG A 669 0.14 -13.46 -7.09
N ARG A 670 -0.52 -12.46 -7.68
CA ARG A 670 -1.33 -11.49 -6.94
C ARG A 670 -2.68 -12.05 -6.48
N ASN A 671 -3.21 -13.04 -7.20
CA ASN A 671 -4.57 -13.55 -7.01
C ASN A 671 -4.63 -14.91 -6.29
N GLU A 672 -3.58 -15.72 -6.43
CA GLU A 672 -3.50 -17.07 -5.89
C GLU A 672 -2.78 -17.05 -4.52
N HIS A 673 -3.41 -17.67 -3.53
CA HIS A 673 -2.93 -17.70 -2.14
C HIS A 673 -2.46 -19.09 -1.72
N ASN A 674 -2.39 -20.04 -2.66
CA ASN A 674 -2.04 -21.45 -2.43
C ASN A 674 -0.82 -21.86 -3.28
N TRP A 675 0.19 -22.47 -2.64
CA TRP A 675 1.45 -22.80 -3.31
C TRP A 675 1.32 -23.96 -4.32
N PRO A 676 0.69 -25.10 -3.98
CA PRO A 676 0.34 -26.15 -4.95
C PRO A 676 -0.31 -25.63 -6.23
N ASP A 677 -1.42 -24.87 -6.11
CA ASP A 677 -2.18 -24.38 -7.27
C ASP A 677 -1.33 -23.43 -8.13
N PHE A 678 -0.55 -22.55 -7.48
CA PHE A 678 0.39 -21.68 -8.17
C PHE A 678 1.45 -22.46 -8.97
N ASN A 679 1.99 -23.56 -8.41
CA ASN A 679 2.96 -24.36 -9.15
C ASN A 679 2.32 -25.08 -10.34
N GLU A 680 1.10 -25.60 -10.21
CA GLU A 680 0.42 -26.30 -11.32
C GLU A 680 0.23 -25.36 -12.51
N HIS A 681 -0.27 -24.16 -12.27
CA HIS A 681 -0.43 -23.15 -13.32
C HIS A 681 0.90 -22.58 -13.83
N LEU A 682 1.90 -22.46 -12.96
CA LEU A 682 3.26 -22.08 -13.36
C LEU A 682 3.85 -23.11 -14.34
N LEU A 683 3.68 -24.41 -14.08
CA LEU A 683 4.15 -25.46 -14.98
C LEU A 683 3.42 -25.42 -16.33
N ASP A 684 2.10 -25.27 -16.34
CA ASP A 684 1.30 -25.18 -17.58
C ASP A 684 1.77 -23.98 -18.44
N THR A 685 1.91 -22.81 -17.80
CA THR A 685 2.37 -21.59 -18.47
C THR A 685 3.77 -21.74 -19.07
N LEU A 686 4.71 -22.33 -18.32
CA LEU A 686 6.11 -22.49 -18.76
C LEU A 686 6.26 -23.60 -19.80
N THR A 687 5.47 -24.67 -19.72
CA THR A 687 5.51 -25.78 -20.69
C THR A 687 4.94 -25.36 -22.04
N GLY A 688 3.98 -24.42 -22.06
CA GLY A 688 3.43 -23.84 -23.27
C GLY A 688 4.37 -22.92 -24.06
N LEU A 689 5.51 -22.52 -23.49
CA LEU A 689 6.43 -21.58 -24.12
C LEU A 689 7.18 -22.17 -25.33
N PRO A 690 7.44 -21.37 -26.38
CA PRO A 690 8.07 -21.84 -27.59
C PRO A 690 9.51 -22.31 -27.31
N GLY A 691 9.82 -23.53 -27.75
CA GLY A 691 11.14 -24.14 -27.59
C GLY A 691 11.36 -24.89 -26.27
N ILE A 692 10.47 -24.73 -25.28
CA ILE A 692 10.49 -25.52 -24.05
C ILE A 692 10.01 -26.94 -24.34
N THR A 693 10.65 -27.92 -23.71
CA THR A 693 10.40 -29.36 -23.92
C THR A 693 10.06 -30.08 -22.60
N GLY A 694 10.61 -29.59 -21.50
CA GLY A 694 10.29 -30.07 -20.17
C GLY A 694 10.50 -28.97 -19.13
N VAL A 695 9.66 -29.01 -18.10
CA VAL A 695 9.75 -28.14 -16.93
C VAL A 695 9.67 -29.00 -15.68
N ALA A 696 10.57 -28.76 -14.73
CA ALA A 696 10.52 -29.42 -13.43
C ALA A 696 10.85 -28.47 -12.29
N ILE A 697 10.15 -28.60 -11.18
CA ILE A 697 10.49 -27.92 -9.92
C ILE A 697 11.10 -28.96 -8.98
N LEU A 698 12.41 -28.82 -8.75
CA LEU A 698 13.19 -29.78 -7.96
C LEU A 698 13.56 -29.20 -6.60
N SER A 699 13.52 -30.05 -5.57
CA SER A 699 14.04 -29.70 -4.24
C SER A 699 14.87 -30.84 -3.66
N PRO A 700 15.98 -30.56 -2.95
CA PRO A 700 16.73 -31.60 -2.27
C PRO A 700 15.91 -32.17 -1.11
N ASN A 701 15.92 -33.49 -0.97
CA ASN A 701 15.39 -34.22 0.18
C ASN A 701 16.41 -34.22 1.35
N ALA A 702 16.06 -34.83 2.49
CA ALA A 702 16.92 -34.86 3.68
C ALA A 702 18.32 -35.49 3.43
N ASP A 703 18.43 -36.39 2.46
CA ASP A 703 19.71 -36.99 2.06
C ASP A 703 20.55 -36.08 1.17
N GLY A 704 20.01 -34.94 0.72
CA GLY A 704 20.64 -34.01 -0.23
C GLY A 704 20.36 -34.36 -1.69
N ARG A 705 19.56 -35.38 -1.98
CA ARG A 705 19.20 -35.76 -3.36
C ARG A 705 18.03 -34.94 -3.86
N PHE A 706 18.15 -34.39 -5.07
CA PHE A 706 17.04 -33.66 -5.67
C PHE A 706 15.91 -34.61 -6.08
N VAL A 707 14.69 -34.21 -5.72
CA VAL A 707 13.45 -34.87 -6.10
C VAL A 707 12.63 -33.84 -6.89
N ALA A 708 12.10 -34.26 -8.04
CA ALA A 708 11.13 -33.47 -8.78
C ALA A 708 9.81 -33.49 -8.00
N ASN A 709 9.42 -32.32 -7.49
CA ASN A 709 8.16 -32.12 -6.77
C ASN A 709 7.00 -31.96 -7.76
N TYR A 710 7.29 -31.29 -8.87
CA TYR A 710 6.41 -31.08 -10.02
C TYR A 710 7.26 -31.28 -11.27
N ALA A 711 6.71 -31.96 -12.27
CA ALA A 711 7.35 -32.15 -13.57
C ALA A 711 6.28 -32.31 -14.64
N GLU A 712 6.49 -31.65 -15.77
CA GLU A 712 5.59 -31.69 -16.93
C GLU A 712 6.40 -31.63 -18.23
N GLY A 713 5.86 -32.23 -19.30
CA GLY A 713 6.57 -32.45 -20.56
C GLY A 713 7.55 -33.64 -20.52
N ASP A 714 8.44 -33.71 -21.50
CA ASP A 714 9.45 -34.76 -21.65
C ASP A 714 10.67 -34.49 -20.73
N ASP A 715 10.43 -34.36 -19.42
CA ASP A 715 11.42 -33.94 -18.44
C ASP A 715 12.50 -35.01 -18.15
N LEU A 716 13.77 -34.56 -17.99
CA LEU A 716 14.92 -35.40 -17.64
C LEU A 716 14.76 -36.15 -16.30
N PHE A 717 13.98 -35.60 -15.37
CA PHE A 717 13.88 -36.07 -13.98
C PHE A 717 12.57 -36.81 -13.68
N ALA A 718 11.66 -36.92 -14.66
CA ALA A 718 10.44 -37.70 -14.54
C ALA A 718 10.77 -39.17 -14.21
N ARG A 719 10.13 -39.70 -13.15
CA ARG A 719 10.33 -41.09 -12.70
C ARG A 719 9.90 -42.05 -13.82
N SER A 720 10.86 -42.81 -14.35
CA SER A 720 10.52 -43.91 -15.26
C SER A 720 9.86 -45.04 -14.46
N ASN A 721 8.85 -45.70 -15.03
CA ASN A 721 8.23 -46.88 -14.43
C ASN A 721 9.12 -48.15 -14.54
N ASP A 722 10.35 -48.03 -15.03
CA ASP A 722 11.25 -49.17 -15.21
C ASP A 722 11.94 -49.54 -13.89
N ARG A 723 11.79 -50.80 -13.47
CA ARG A 723 12.31 -51.37 -12.20
C ARG A 723 13.84 -51.53 -12.16
N ALA A 724 14.60 -50.75 -12.93
CA ALA A 724 16.03 -50.92 -13.21
C ALA A 724 16.85 -49.62 -13.06
N ASP A 725 16.46 -48.76 -12.12
CA ASP A 725 16.83 -47.34 -12.00
C ASP A 725 18.32 -47.04 -11.66
N THR A 726 19.28 -47.46 -12.50
CA THR A 726 20.69 -47.01 -12.46
C THR A 726 20.86 -45.59 -13.02
N HIS A 727 19.95 -44.68 -12.69
CA HIS A 727 19.95 -43.34 -13.26
C HIS A 727 20.89 -42.38 -12.51
N PRO A 728 21.46 -41.37 -13.21
CA PRO A 728 22.31 -40.36 -12.59
C PRO A 728 21.51 -39.58 -11.54
N THR A 729 21.97 -39.59 -10.29
CA THR A 729 21.32 -38.88 -9.19
C THR A 729 21.93 -37.50 -8.99
N LEU A 730 21.08 -36.48 -8.95
CA LEU A 730 21.46 -35.13 -8.53
C LEU A 730 21.58 -35.11 -7.01
N ASP A 731 22.79 -34.89 -6.51
CA ASP A 731 23.11 -34.92 -5.08
C ASP A 731 23.86 -33.66 -4.68
N LEU A 732 23.23 -32.87 -3.80
CA LEU A 732 23.77 -31.63 -3.27
C LEU A 732 25.04 -31.84 -2.43
N LYS A 733 25.17 -32.99 -1.75
CA LYS A 733 26.31 -33.34 -0.88
C LYS A 733 27.52 -33.81 -1.67
N ARG A 734 27.38 -34.09 -2.97
CA ARG A 734 28.49 -34.38 -3.87
C ARG A 734 28.91 -33.08 -4.55
N PRO A 735 29.98 -32.40 -4.09
CA PRO A 735 30.45 -31.16 -4.71
C PRO A 735 30.78 -31.33 -6.20
N GLU A 736 31.03 -32.56 -6.65
CA GLU A 736 31.27 -32.94 -8.06
C GLU A 736 30.00 -32.99 -8.93
N SER A 737 28.78 -32.82 -8.38
CA SER A 737 27.56 -32.74 -9.18
C SER A 737 27.53 -31.40 -9.93
N ALA A 738 28.03 -31.39 -11.16
CA ALA A 738 28.22 -30.19 -11.97
C ALA A 738 26.93 -29.68 -12.67
N HIS A 739 25.82 -30.42 -12.58
CA HIS A 739 24.58 -30.07 -13.27
C HIS A 739 24.03 -28.68 -12.84
N PRO A 740 23.44 -27.88 -13.76
CA PRO A 740 22.90 -26.55 -13.50
C PRO A 740 21.95 -26.48 -12.31
N VAL A 741 21.12 -27.50 -12.10
CA VAL A 741 20.22 -27.58 -10.93
C VAL A 741 21.00 -27.54 -9.62
N SER A 742 21.98 -28.42 -9.45
CA SER A 742 22.84 -28.45 -8.25
C SER A 742 23.66 -27.17 -8.12
N ALA A 743 24.13 -26.61 -9.25
CA ALA A 743 24.91 -25.38 -9.25
C ALA A 743 24.08 -24.14 -8.87
N ALA A 744 22.89 -23.96 -9.44
CA ALA A 744 21.96 -22.88 -9.11
C ALA A 744 21.54 -22.94 -7.64
N TYR A 745 21.30 -24.15 -7.12
CA TYR A 745 20.96 -24.37 -5.71
C TYR A 745 22.14 -24.14 -4.74
N ARG A 746 23.39 -24.16 -5.21
CA ARG A 746 24.54 -23.77 -4.39
C ARG A 746 24.88 -22.28 -4.50
N GLN A 747 24.63 -21.70 -5.67
CA GLN A 747 25.07 -20.35 -6.01
C GLN A 747 23.98 -19.28 -5.84
N ALA A 748 22.73 -19.67 -5.57
CA ALA A 748 21.58 -18.77 -5.43
C ALA A 748 21.40 -17.82 -6.64
N ARG A 749 21.75 -18.29 -7.83
CA ARG A 749 21.62 -17.54 -9.09
C ARG A 749 21.19 -18.45 -10.22
N VAL A 750 20.67 -17.84 -11.28
CA VAL A 750 20.38 -18.54 -12.53
C VAL A 750 21.65 -19.14 -13.09
N VAL A 751 21.64 -20.45 -13.37
CA VAL A 751 22.75 -21.17 -14.02
C VAL A 751 22.22 -21.85 -15.26
N ARG A 752 22.96 -21.75 -16.36
CA ARG A 752 22.59 -22.34 -17.64
C ARG A 752 23.64 -23.33 -18.12
N MET A 753 23.20 -24.20 -19.02
CA MET A 753 24.02 -25.09 -19.83
C MET A 753 23.57 -24.93 -21.28
N ASP A 754 24.51 -24.48 -22.11
CA ASP A 754 24.20 -24.13 -23.51
C ASP A 754 24.05 -25.36 -24.39
N ASN A 755 24.79 -26.44 -24.10
CA ASN A 755 24.67 -27.69 -24.83
C ASN A 755 24.71 -28.89 -23.88
N THR A 756 23.59 -29.57 -23.69
CA THR A 756 23.49 -30.70 -22.76
C THR A 756 24.25 -31.94 -23.20
N LEU A 757 24.55 -32.09 -24.50
CA LEU A 757 25.24 -33.26 -25.02
C LEU A 757 26.77 -33.14 -24.92
N ASP A 758 27.29 -31.91 -25.07
CA ASP A 758 28.73 -31.64 -25.10
C ASP A 758 29.30 -31.09 -23.78
N ASP A 759 28.46 -30.57 -22.89
CA ASP A 759 28.90 -30.06 -21.60
C ASP A 759 29.29 -31.21 -20.64
N PRO A 760 30.48 -31.18 -20.01
CA PRO A 760 30.90 -32.18 -19.02
C PRO A 760 29.88 -32.39 -17.89
N ALA A 761 29.14 -31.34 -17.50
CA ALA A 761 28.09 -31.41 -16.50
C ALA A 761 26.81 -32.08 -17.00
N GLY A 762 26.58 -32.11 -18.31
CA GLY A 762 25.45 -32.76 -18.97
C GLY A 762 25.72 -34.23 -19.34
N ALA A 763 26.99 -34.63 -19.45
CA ALA A 763 27.40 -35.97 -19.88
C ALA A 763 26.68 -37.15 -19.21
N PRO A 764 26.41 -37.16 -17.89
CA PRO A 764 25.65 -38.25 -17.26
C PRO A 764 24.21 -38.37 -17.76
N TRP A 765 23.61 -37.27 -18.22
CA TRP A 765 22.23 -37.17 -18.72
C TRP A 765 22.15 -37.19 -20.25
N ALA A 766 23.28 -37.11 -20.97
CA ALA A 766 23.31 -36.91 -22.42
C ALA A 766 22.48 -37.93 -23.21
N THR A 767 22.53 -39.22 -22.88
CA THR A 767 21.73 -40.25 -23.59
C THR A 767 20.22 -40.01 -23.43
N ARG A 768 19.77 -39.57 -22.25
CA ARG A 768 18.36 -39.30 -21.97
C ARG A 768 17.94 -37.95 -22.56
N ALA A 769 18.80 -36.94 -22.45
CA ALA A 769 18.59 -35.64 -23.08
C ALA A 769 18.47 -35.77 -24.60
N ASP A 770 19.31 -36.59 -25.23
CA ASP A 770 19.24 -36.83 -26.67
C ASP A 770 17.90 -37.48 -27.06
N ALA A 771 17.49 -38.52 -26.33
CA ALA A 771 16.22 -39.21 -26.57
C ALA A 771 14.98 -38.32 -26.36
N ALA A 772 15.03 -37.39 -25.41
CA ALA A 772 13.95 -36.44 -25.11
C ALA A 772 14.03 -35.14 -25.96
N GLY A 773 15.01 -35.01 -26.86
CA GLY A 773 15.17 -33.80 -27.68
C GLY A 773 15.65 -32.56 -26.91
N ILE A 774 16.22 -32.75 -25.72
CA ILE A 774 16.72 -31.67 -24.87
C ILE A 774 18.15 -31.32 -25.30
N ARG A 775 18.40 -30.02 -25.47
CA ARG A 775 19.67 -29.49 -25.97
C ARG A 775 20.27 -28.41 -25.10
N SER A 776 19.45 -27.64 -24.39
CA SER A 776 19.93 -26.63 -23.44
C SER A 776 19.08 -26.66 -22.18
N THR A 777 19.66 -26.19 -21.08
CA THR A 777 18.98 -26.18 -19.78
C THR A 777 19.26 -24.87 -19.07
N VAL A 778 18.24 -24.28 -18.44
CA VAL A 778 18.43 -23.22 -17.44
C VAL A 778 17.79 -23.63 -16.12
N ALA A 779 18.55 -23.43 -15.05
CA ALA A 779 18.16 -23.67 -13.68
C ALA A 779 17.95 -22.32 -12.99
N VAL A 780 16.69 -22.07 -12.62
CA VAL A 780 16.22 -20.83 -11.99
C VAL A 780 15.90 -21.14 -10.53
N PRO A 781 16.72 -20.69 -9.56
CA PRO A 781 16.46 -20.99 -8.15
C PRO A 781 15.24 -20.22 -7.65
N ILE A 782 14.40 -20.85 -6.83
CA ILE A 782 13.36 -20.15 -6.07
C ILE A 782 13.98 -19.76 -4.73
N LEU A 783 13.97 -18.47 -4.41
CA LEU A 783 14.64 -17.92 -3.24
C LEU A 783 13.63 -17.64 -2.11
N ASP A 784 14.03 -17.96 -0.88
CA ASP A 784 13.29 -17.56 0.32
C ASP A 784 13.57 -16.10 0.74
N ASN A 785 13.14 -15.72 1.94
CA ASN A 785 13.34 -14.40 2.53
C ASN A 785 14.82 -14.08 2.87
N ARG A 786 15.71 -15.09 2.94
CA ARG A 786 17.16 -14.94 3.17
C ARG A 786 17.97 -14.95 1.85
N ASP A 787 17.30 -14.87 0.71
CA ASP A 787 17.87 -15.13 -0.62
C ASP A 787 18.56 -16.50 -0.73
N GLN A 788 18.09 -17.49 0.06
CA GLN A 788 18.57 -18.87 -0.01
C GLN A 788 17.67 -19.69 -0.95
N PRO A 789 18.25 -20.53 -1.82
CA PRO A 789 17.48 -21.36 -2.72
C PRO A 789 16.75 -22.47 -1.94
N ILE A 790 15.45 -22.59 -2.14
CA ILE A 790 14.59 -23.62 -1.52
C ILE A 790 14.21 -24.74 -2.48
N ALA A 791 14.13 -24.41 -3.77
CA ALA A 791 13.86 -25.28 -4.89
C ALA A 791 14.51 -24.65 -6.14
N VAL A 792 14.53 -25.40 -7.24
CA VAL A 792 15.00 -24.93 -8.55
C VAL A 792 13.98 -25.28 -9.60
N ILE A 793 13.55 -24.29 -10.38
CA ILE A 793 12.83 -24.49 -11.63
C ILE A 793 13.87 -24.82 -12.70
N CYS A 794 13.74 -25.98 -13.32
CA CYS A 794 14.59 -26.41 -14.42
C CYS A 794 13.77 -26.31 -15.71
N LEU A 795 14.17 -25.42 -16.62
CA LEU A 795 13.61 -25.31 -17.96
C LEU A 795 14.55 -26.00 -18.95
N GLN A 796 13.99 -26.85 -19.80
CA GLN A 796 14.73 -27.63 -20.79
C GLN A 796 14.31 -27.21 -22.20
N GLY A 797 15.26 -26.70 -22.96
CA GLY A 797 15.07 -26.17 -24.31
C GLY A 797 15.52 -27.16 -25.39
N ARG A 798 14.84 -27.14 -26.54
CA ARG A 798 15.17 -27.97 -27.71
C ARG A 798 16.28 -27.39 -28.60
N ILE A 799 16.72 -26.16 -28.32
CA ILE A 799 17.72 -25.45 -29.12
C ILE A 799 19.01 -25.27 -28.31
N PRO A 800 20.18 -25.65 -28.83
CA PRO A 800 21.47 -25.33 -28.20
C PRO A 800 21.64 -23.82 -28.03
N GLY A 801 22.13 -23.38 -26.87
CA GLY A 801 22.36 -21.98 -26.57
C GLY A 801 21.10 -21.14 -26.34
N MET A 802 19.91 -21.75 -26.27
CA MET A 802 18.64 -21.01 -26.15
C MET A 802 18.67 -19.98 -25.01
N PHE A 803 19.09 -20.40 -23.82
CA PHE A 803 19.16 -19.53 -22.64
C PHE A 803 20.43 -18.65 -22.57
N ALA A 804 21.26 -18.63 -23.61
CA ALA A 804 22.48 -17.82 -23.64
C ALA A 804 22.21 -16.36 -24.04
N SER A 805 21.09 -16.10 -24.73
CA SER A 805 20.73 -14.75 -25.17
C SER A 805 20.42 -13.83 -23.99
N ALA A 806 20.82 -12.55 -24.07
CA ALA A 806 20.56 -11.56 -23.02
C ALA A 806 19.05 -11.44 -22.70
N ARG A 807 18.20 -11.63 -23.71
CA ARG A 807 16.74 -11.62 -23.59
C ARG A 807 16.23 -12.76 -22.72
N LEU A 808 16.58 -14.01 -23.04
CA LEU A 808 16.13 -15.18 -22.27
C LEU A 808 16.81 -15.29 -20.90
N GLN A 809 18.01 -14.69 -20.75
CA GLN A 809 18.60 -14.46 -19.43
C GLN A 809 17.79 -13.46 -18.60
N GLY A 810 17.33 -12.36 -19.22
CA GLY A 810 16.42 -11.41 -18.60
C GLY A 810 15.11 -12.06 -18.16
N PHE A 811 14.51 -12.88 -19.04
CA PHE A 811 13.32 -13.68 -18.71
C PHE A 811 13.57 -14.60 -17.51
N ALA A 812 14.66 -15.38 -17.50
CA ALA A 812 14.97 -16.27 -16.39
C ALA A 812 15.21 -15.51 -15.07
N GLY A 813 15.81 -14.32 -15.14
CA GLY A 813 15.98 -13.43 -13.98
C GLY A 813 14.67 -12.86 -13.44
N GLN A 814 13.75 -12.44 -14.33
CA GLN A 814 12.42 -11.97 -13.92
C GLN A 814 11.55 -13.10 -13.38
N LEU A 815 11.61 -14.29 -14.00
CA LEU A 815 10.95 -15.49 -13.51
C LEU A 815 11.43 -15.85 -12.09
N MET A 816 12.75 -15.78 -11.85
CA MET A 816 13.33 -15.96 -10.51
C MET A 816 12.71 -14.99 -9.51
N ALA A 817 12.66 -13.70 -9.85
CA ALA A 817 12.14 -12.66 -8.97
C ALA A 817 10.64 -12.87 -8.66
N LEU A 818 9.83 -13.09 -9.69
CA LEU A 818 8.38 -13.26 -9.57
C LEU A 818 8.02 -14.50 -8.76
N VAL A 819 8.61 -15.67 -9.07
CA VAL A 819 8.29 -16.91 -8.35
C VAL A 819 8.85 -16.89 -6.94
N SER A 820 10.01 -16.27 -6.70
CA SER A 820 10.51 -16.05 -5.34
C SER A 820 9.57 -15.12 -4.57
N GLN A 821 9.10 -14.02 -5.17
CA GLN A 821 8.12 -13.15 -4.53
C GLN A 821 6.78 -13.86 -4.26
N ALA A 822 6.32 -14.70 -5.19
CA ALA A 822 5.14 -15.54 -5.00
C ALA A 822 5.31 -16.48 -3.82
N TRP A 823 6.46 -17.16 -3.74
CA TRP A 823 6.80 -17.96 -2.58
C TRP A 823 6.75 -17.13 -1.28
N ARG A 824 7.41 -15.97 -1.27
CA ARG A 824 7.45 -15.09 -0.09
C ARG A 824 6.08 -14.57 0.31
N GLN A 825 5.20 -14.27 -0.64
CA GLN A 825 3.85 -13.79 -0.39
C GLN A 825 2.93 -14.92 0.10
N ILE A 826 2.91 -16.04 -0.61
CA ILE A 826 2.07 -17.20 -0.31
C ILE A 826 2.52 -17.89 0.99
N ARG A 827 3.81 -17.80 1.34
CA ARG A 827 4.39 -18.44 2.54
C ARG A 827 4.82 -17.48 3.65
N SER A 828 4.64 -16.16 3.57
CA SER A 828 5.03 -15.27 4.69
C SER A 828 4.01 -15.30 5.83
N PRO A 829 4.43 -15.63 7.07
CA PRO A 829 3.70 -15.39 8.31
C PRO A 829 4.47 -14.34 9.13
N ALA A 830 4.48 -13.10 8.65
CA ALA A 830 5.20 -11.95 9.24
C ALA A 830 6.70 -12.19 9.57
N ALA A 831 7.50 -12.52 8.54
CA ALA A 831 8.95 -12.29 8.47
C ALA A 831 9.84 -12.83 9.62
N LEU A 832 10.27 -14.10 9.53
CA LEU A 832 11.38 -14.66 10.33
C LEU A 832 12.48 -15.29 9.46
N LEU A 833 13.70 -15.38 10.01
CA LEU A 833 14.92 -15.76 9.28
C LEU A 833 15.53 -17.07 9.82
N TYR A 834 15.32 -18.19 9.13
CA TYR A 834 15.96 -19.49 9.42
C TYR A 834 16.55 -20.16 8.17
N ALA A 835 17.40 -21.18 8.33
CA ALA A 835 18.04 -21.87 7.20
C ALA A 835 17.31 -23.18 6.88
N LYS A 836 17.22 -23.57 5.60
CA LYS A 836 16.53 -24.81 5.20
C LYS A 836 17.12 -26.09 5.84
N GLY A 837 18.41 -26.09 6.16
CA GLY A 837 19.04 -27.20 6.90
C GLY A 837 18.43 -27.45 8.29
N ASP A 838 17.73 -26.46 8.85
CA ASP A 838 17.02 -26.56 10.11
C ASP A 838 15.61 -27.16 9.93
N TYR A 839 14.93 -26.92 8.80
CA TYR A 839 13.61 -27.49 8.52
C TYR A 839 13.60 -29.02 8.49
N ASP A 840 14.51 -29.64 7.74
CA ASP A 840 14.54 -31.11 7.64
C ASP A 840 14.88 -31.73 9.01
N ARG A 841 15.73 -31.05 9.80
CA ARG A 841 16.02 -31.43 11.18
C ARG A 841 14.80 -31.32 12.09
N TRP A 842 13.99 -30.27 11.94
CA TRP A 842 12.77 -30.06 12.72
C TRP A 842 11.70 -31.09 12.36
N ARG A 843 11.46 -31.32 11.06
CA ARG A 843 10.52 -32.35 10.60
C ARG A 843 10.94 -33.74 11.07
N GLN A 844 12.23 -34.07 10.98
CA GLN A 844 12.75 -35.34 11.48
C GLN A 844 12.57 -35.45 13.01
N ALA A 845 12.92 -34.42 13.77
CA ALA A 845 12.71 -34.40 15.22
C ALA A 845 11.22 -34.53 15.61
N PHE A 846 10.30 -33.96 14.83
CA PHE A 846 8.86 -34.11 15.06
C PHE A 846 8.43 -35.58 14.94
N TYR A 847 8.90 -36.29 13.91
CA TYR A 847 8.62 -37.71 13.73
C TYR A 847 9.35 -38.62 14.72
N ASP A 848 10.54 -38.22 15.17
CA ASP A 848 11.33 -38.95 16.16
C ASP A 848 10.83 -38.75 17.61
N GLY A 849 9.66 -38.10 17.79
CA GLY A 849 9.03 -37.90 19.10
C GLY A 849 9.59 -36.73 19.90
N GLY A 850 10.27 -35.78 19.23
CA GLY A 850 10.80 -34.56 19.85
C GLY A 850 9.73 -33.51 20.20
N LEU A 851 8.47 -33.71 19.82
CA LEU A 851 7.36 -32.83 20.19
C LEU A 851 6.97 -33.04 21.66
N GLU A 852 7.07 -31.99 22.46
CA GLU A 852 6.66 -31.97 23.86
C GLU A 852 5.79 -30.73 24.15
N MET A 853 4.68 -30.93 24.84
CA MET A 853 3.87 -29.82 25.37
C MET A 853 4.49 -29.31 26.67
N ILE A 854 4.81 -28.03 26.69
CA ILE A 854 5.13 -27.31 27.93
C ILE A 854 3.90 -26.53 28.38
N PHE A 855 3.82 -26.21 29.66
CA PHE A 855 2.62 -25.67 30.28
C PHE A 855 2.90 -24.29 30.86
N GLN A 856 2.05 -23.31 30.52
CA GLN A 856 2.04 -22.03 31.19
C GLN A 856 0.85 -21.95 32.15
N PRO A 857 1.09 -21.63 33.44
CA PRO A 857 0.03 -21.42 34.41
C PRO A 857 -0.84 -20.19 34.11
N VAL A 858 -2.16 -20.38 34.22
CA VAL A 858 -3.17 -19.31 34.24
C VAL A 858 -3.83 -19.31 35.61
N ILE A 859 -3.85 -18.14 36.25
CA ILE A 859 -4.41 -18.00 37.59
C ILE A 859 -5.73 -17.23 37.55
N ASP A 860 -6.57 -17.47 38.55
CA ASP A 860 -7.60 -16.54 38.94
C ASP A 860 -6.94 -15.32 39.61
N VAL A 861 -7.06 -14.14 38.99
CA VAL A 861 -6.37 -12.93 39.47
C VAL A 861 -7.00 -12.34 40.73
N GLN A 862 -8.20 -12.79 41.11
CA GLN A 862 -8.84 -12.36 42.35
C GLN A 862 -8.31 -13.13 43.55
N THR A 863 -8.12 -14.44 43.38
CA THR A 863 -7.74 -15.37 44.46
C THR A 863 -6.26 -15.76 44.43
N GLY A 864 -5.55 -15.51 43.33
CA GLY A 864 -4.18 -15.96 43.11
C GLY A 864 -4.05 -17.47 42.86
N ARG A 865 -5.17 -18.20 42.78
CA ARG A 865 -5.16 -19.67 42.65
C ARG A 865 -4.95 -20.08 41.20
N LEU A 866 -4.15 -21.11 41.00
CA LEU A 866 -4.02 -21.79 39.71
C LEU A 866 -5.36 -22.41 39.29
N THR A 867 -5.81 -22.12 38.06
CA THR A 867 -7.08 -22.60 37.51
C THR A 867 -6.91 -23.40 36.22
N THR A 868 -6.08 -22.89 35.31
CA THR A 868 -5.90 -23.47 33.98
C THR A 868 -4.41 -23.57 33.64
N LEU A 869 -4.07 -24.55 32.81
CA LEU A 869 -2.76 -24.67 32.20
C LEU A 869 -2.92 -24.45 30.70
N GLU A 870 -2.21 -23.50 30.12
CA GLU A 870 -2.12 -23.39 28.67
C GLU A 870 -1.02 -24.33 28.17
N ALA A 871 -1.36 -25.21 27.24
CA ALA A 871 -0.44 -26.17 26.65
C ALA A 871 0.18 -25.59 25.37
N LEU A 872 1.49 -25.38 25.42
CA LEU A 872 2.28 -24.77 24.37
C LEU A 872 3.23 -25.81 23.75
N ALA A 873 3.08 -26.05 22.46
CA ALA A 873 3.96 -26.98 21.75
C ALA A 873 5.41 -26.46 21.74
N ARG A 874 6.37 -27.36 21.97
CA ARG A 874 7.80 -27.14 21.72
C ARG A 874 8.37 -28.35 21.02
N LEU A 875 9.25 -28.09 20.07
CA LEU A 875 9.95 -29.14 19.35
C LEU A 875 11.41 -29.16 19.81
N TYR A 876 11.81 -30.26 20.44
CA TYR A 876 13.17 -30.47 20.93
C TYR A 876 13.98 -31.28 19.91
N LEU A 877 15.10 -30.71 19.47
CA LEU A 877 16.02 -31.41 18.58
C LEU A 877 16.93 -32.35 19.39
N PRO A 878 17.51 -33.38 18.76
CA PRO A 878 18.50 -34.26 19.42
C PRO A 878 19.72 -33.51 19.97
N SER A 879 20.04 -32.33 19.42
CA SER A 879 21.10 -31.44 19.92
C SER A 879 20.75 -30.73 21.23
N GLY A 880 19.51 -30.81 21.72
CA GLY A 880 19.00 -30.09 22.88
C GLY A 880 18.43 -28.70 22.56
N GLU A 881 18.44 -28.29 21.29
CA GLU A 881 17.87 -27.03 20.81
C GLU A 881 16.33 -27.07 20.86
N VAL A 882 15.70 -25.94 21.20
CA VAL A 882 14.24 -25.79 21.34
C VAL A 882 13.69 -24.93 20.22
N ILE A 883 12.73 -25.46 19.47
CA ILE A 883 12.11 -24.79 18.33
C ILE A 883 10.66 -24.42 18.68
N LEU A 884 10.32 -23.14 18.45
CA LEU A 884 9.02 -22.57 18.79
C LEU A 884 7.97 -22.85 17.69
N PRO A 885 6.66 -22.92 18.01
CA PRO A 885 5.59 -23.21 17.06
C PRO A 885 5.59 -22.37 15.79
N ASN A 886 5.75 -21.05 15.92
CA ASN A 886 5.84 -20.13 14.77
C ASN A 886 7.01 -20.45 13.83
N MET A 887 8.05 -21.13 14.33
CA MET A 887 9.19 -21.54 13.52
C MET A 887 8.94 -22.83 12.75
N PHE A 888 8.22 -23.83 13.30
CA PHE A 888 8.09 -25.16 12.68
C PHE A 888 6.68 -25.54 12.20
N ILE A 889 5.61 -24.88 12.66
CA ILE A 889 4.24 -25.16 12.20
C ILE A 889 3.99 -24.73 10.73
N PRO A 890 4.49 -23.58 10.23
CA PRO A 890 4.31 -23.16 8.81
C PRO A 890 4.87 -24.12 7.76
N TRP A 891 5.60 -25.10 8.26
CA TRP A 891 6.39 -26.09 7.55
C TRP A 891 5.73 -27.47 7.57
N LEU A 892 4.66 -27.63 8.33
CA LEU A 892 3.85 -28.84 8.37
C LEU A 892 2.73 -28.77 7.32
N ASN A 893 2.41 -29.90 6.69
CA ASN A 893 1.18 -30.02 5.92
C ASN A 893 -0.04 -30.31 6.83
N ASP A 894 -1.25 -30.23 6.29
CA ASP A 894 -2.49 -30.38 7.08
C ASP A 894 -2.55 -31.68 7.89
N GLY A 895 -2.11 -32.80 7.30
CA GLY A 895 -2.06 -34.08 8.00
C GLY A 895 -1.06 -34.10 9.16
N GLN A 896 0.08 -33.40 9.01
CA GLN A 896 1.06 -33.22 10.08
C GLN A 896 0.58 -32.26 11.17
N VAL A 897 -0.17 -31.21 10.81
CA VAL A 897 -0.79 -30.29 11.78
C VAL A 897 -1.88 -31.02 12.59
N MET A 898 -2.70 -31.85 11.94
CA MET A 898 -3.63 -32.75 12.64
C MET A 898 -2.89 -33.67 13.61
N ARG A 899 -1.79 -34.28 13.16
CA ARG A 899 -0.97 -35.15 14.01
C ARG A 899 -0.36 -34.41 15.21
N LEU A 900 0.10 -33.17 15.01
CA LEU A 900 0.59 -32.31 16.08
C LEU A 900 -0.51 -32.06 17.10
N PHE A 901 -1.72 -31.70 16.65
CA PHE A 901 -2.87 -31.49 17.51
C PHE A 901 -3.22 -32.74 18.33
N GLU A 902 -3.25 -33.93 17.70
CA GLU A 902 -3.50 -35.19 18.40
C GLU A 902 -2.47 -35.47 19.50
N ILE A 903 -1.17 -35.32 19.19
CA ILE A 903 -0.09 -35.54 20.16
C ILE A 903 -0.19 -34.52 21.29
N GLY A 904 -0.42 -33.24 20.95
CA GLY A 904 -0.56 -32.17 21.91
C GLY A 904 -1.75 -32.38 22.85
N LEU A 905 -2.89 -32.79 22.31
CA LEU A 905 -4.08 -33.14 23.07
C LEU A 905 -3.81 -34.31 24.03
N ASP A 906 -3.21 -35.38 23.55
CA ASP A 906 -2.91 -36.57 24.37
C ASP A 906 -1.95 -36.24 25.52
N GLN A 907 -0.86 -35.53 25.24
CA GLN A 907 0.12 -35.12 26.27
C GLN A 907 -0.49 -34.18 27.31
N SER A 908 -1.36 -33.26 26.88
CA SER A 908 -2.04 -32.30 27.75
C SER A 908 -3.02 -32.98 28.70
N LEU A 909 -3.85 -33.90 28.20
CA LEU A 909 -4.77 -34.67 29.03
C LEU A 909 -4.04 -35.61 29.99
N ALA A 910 -2.96 -36.25 29.53
CA ALA A 910 -2.11 -37.08 30.38
C ALA A 910 -1.46 -36.27 31.52
N CYS A 911 -1.04 -35.03 31.26
CA CYS A 911 -0.49 -34.13 32.27
C CYS A 911 -1.54 -33.82 33.35
N LEU A 912 -2.74 -33.43 32.93
CA LEU A 912 -3.84 -33.08 33.82
C LEU A 912 -4.25 -34.25 34.73
N ARG A 913 -4.21 -35.50 34.23
CA ARG A 913 -4.46 -36.70 35.03
C ARG A 913 -3.37 -37.00 36.06
N ASP A 914 -2.11 -36.79 35.71
CA ASP A 914 -0.94 -37.00 36.59
C ASP A 914 -0.90 -35.99 37.74
N ILE A 915 -1.35 -34.76 37.48
CA ILE A 915 -1.53 -33.74 38.51
C ILE A 915 -2.73 -34.10 39.39
N GLU A 916 -3.85 -34.48 38.79
CA GLU A 916 -5.08 -34.84 39.53
C GLU A 916 -4.86 -36.01 40.49
N ALA A 917 -4.08 -37.02 40.08
CA ALA A 917 -3.73 -38.14 40.94
C ALA A 917 -2.93 -37.74 42.20
N ARG A 918 -2.20 -36.61 42.16
CA ARG A 918 -1.32 -36.14 43.23
C ARG A 918 -1.93 -35.01 44.06
N HIS A 919 -2.73 -34.15 43.44
CA HIS A 919 -3.23 -32.88 44.02
C HIS A 919 -4.77 -32.75 44.02
N GLY A 920 -5.48 -33.72 43.42
CA GLY A 920 -6.95 -33.72 43.30
C GLY A 920 -7.46 -32.99 42.03
N PRO A 921 -8.74 -33.20 41.67
CA PRO A 921 -9.33 -32.58 40.48
C PRO A 921 -9.63 -31.11 40.71
N SER A 922 -8.85 -30.22 40.11
CA SER A 922 -9.11 -28.77 40.18
C SER A 922 -8.68 -27.96 38.96
N LEU A 923 -7.94 -28.55 38.02
CA LEU A 923 -7.33 -27.80 36.91
C LEU A 923 -7.98 -28.07 35.55
N SER A 924 -8.05 -27.03 34.73
CA SER A 924 -8.40 -27.12 33.31
C SER A 924 -7.15 -27.03 32.43
N VAL A 925 -7.27 -27.37 31.15
CA VAL A 925 -6.20 -27.21 30.17
C VAL A 925 -6.72 -26.48 28.94
N ALA A 926 -5.94 -25.55 28.41
CA ALA A 926 -6.21 -24.85 27.17
C ALA A 926 -5.20 -25.28 26.10
N ILE A 927 -5.68 -25.49 24.87
CA ILE A 927 -4.90 -26.04 23.76
C ILE A 927 -5.24 -25.30 22.48
N ASN A 928 -4.21 -24.88 21.75
CA ASN A 928 -4.37 -24.23 20.45
C ASN A 928 -5.01 -25.15 19.40
N LEU A 929 -6.00 -24.62 18.69
CA LEU A 929 -6.76 -25.28 17.63
C LEU A 929 -6.54 -24.56 16.28
N PRO A 930 -5.70 -25.13 15.40
CA PRO A 930 -5.56 -24.62 14.04
C PRO A 930 -6.87 -24.73 13.24
N VAL A 931 -7.15 -23.76 12.37
CA VAL A 931 -8.39 -23.74 11.56
C VAL A 931 -8.48 -24.97 10.64
N GLY A 932 -7.38 -25.41 10.03
CA GLY A 932 -7.38 -26.64 9.22
C GLY A 932 -7.82 -27.89 10.01
N VAL A 933 -7.48 -27.96 11.31
CA VAL A 933 -7.92 -29.03 12.21
C VAL A 933 -9.39 -28.87 12.56
N LEU A 934 -9.86 -27.65 12.83
CA LEU A 934 -11.29 -27.39 13.08
C LEU A 934 -12.16 -27.83 11.90
N MET A 935 -11.71 -27.58 10.67
CA MET A 935 -12.46 -27.88 9.44
C MET A 935 -12.52 -29.37 9.13
N ASP A 936 -11.58 -30.17 9.61
CA ASP A 936 -11.59 -31.62 9.42
C ASP A 936 -12.82 -32.26 10.11
N PRO A 937 -13.69 -32.96 9.35
CA PRO A 937 -14.87 -33.62 9.91
C PRO A 937 -14.58 -34.67 10.99
N ALA A 938 -13.37 -35.24 11.04
CA ALA A 938 -12.96 -36.27 12.00
C ALA A 938 -12.57 -35.70 13.38
N THR A 939 -12.31 -34.40 13.48
CA THR A 939 -11.77 -33.76 14.70
C THR A 939 -12.60 -34.00 15.95
N PRO A 940 -13.95 -33.87 15.97
CA PRO A 940 -14.74 -34.18 17.15
C PRO A 940 -14.57 -35.64 17.61
N GLY A 941 -14.33 -36.57 16.68
CA GLY A 941 -14.04 -37.97 16.97
C GLY A 941 -12.69 -38.15 17.66
N HIS A 942 -11.65 -37.46 17.18
CA HIS A 942 -10.32 -37.48 17.80
C HIS A 942 -10.33 -36.89 19.21
N VAL A 943 -11.03 -35.76 19.40
CA VAL A 943 -11.17 -35.12 20.72
C VAL A 943 -11.89 -36.04 21.71
N ARG A 944 -13.04 -36.60 21.32
CA ARG A 944 -13.78 -37.55 22.16
C ARG A 944 -12.94 -38.77 22.53
N ALA A 945 -12.25 -39.37 21.56
CA ALA A 945 -11.40 -40.53 21.82
C ALA A 945 -10.27 -40.23 22.81
N ALA A 946 -9.68 -39.03 22.77
CA ALA A 946 -8.66 -38.61 23.72
C ALA A 946 -9.24 -38.37 25.13
N LEU A 947 -10.40 -37.70 25.23
CA LEU A 947 -11.11 -37.49 26.49
C LEU A 947 -11.47 -38.81 27.18
N ASP A 948 -12.03 -39.76 26.42
CA ASP A 948 -12.42 -41.09 26.91
C ASP A 948 -11.19 -41.89 27.38
N ARG A 949 -10.09 -41.83 26.63
CA ARG A 949 -8.83 -42.53 26.96
C ARG A 949 -8.25 -42.08 28.30
N HIS A 950 -8.30 -40.78 28.58
CA HIS A 950 -7.72 -40.21 29.80
C HIS A 950 -8.74 -40.03 30.93
N GLY A 951 -10.03 -40.22 30.68
CA GLY A 951 -11.10 -40.03 31.67
C GLY A 951 -11.22 -38.57 32.15
N VAL A 952 -11.08 -37.61 31.23
CA VAL A 952 -11.15 -36.17 31.54
C VAL A 952 -12.51 -35.62 31.10
N SER A 953 -13.16 -34.85 31.98
CA SER A 953 -14.44 -34.20 31.66
C SER A 953 -14.24 -33.14 30.57
N PRO A 954 -15.09 -33.09 29.53
CA PRO A 954 -14.97 -32.12 28.43
C PRO A 954 -14.86 -30.66 28.88
N GLN A 955 -15.60 -30.26 29.92
CA GLN A 955 -15.66 -28.89 30.42
C GLN A 955 -14.33 -28.37 30.99
N ARG A 956 -13.37 -29.28 31.24
CA ARG A 956 -12.00 -28.95 31.69
C ARG A 956 -11.03 -28.73 30.55
N VAL A 957 -11.48 -28.85 29.30
CA VAL A 957 -10.67 -28.63 28.11
C VAL A 957 -11.20 -27.41 27.38
N THR A 958 -10.31 -26.47 27.10
CA THR A 958 -10.56 -25.30 26.26
C THR A 958 -9.76 -25.44 24.98
N LEU A 959 -10.41 -25.28 23.83
CA LEU A 959 -9.73 -25.17 22.55
C LEU A 959 -9.70 -23.71 22.11
N GLU A 960 -8.51 -23.20 21.82
CA GLU A 960 -8.27 -21.80 21.50
C GLU A 960 -8.12 -21.63 19.99
N LEU A 961 -8.99 -20.84 19.37
CA LEU A 961 -8.93 -20.58 17.94
C LEU A 961 -7.98 -19.40 17.69
N LEU A 962 -6.87 -19.66 16.99
CA LEU A 962 -5.86 -18.65 16.64
C LEU A 962 -6.39 -17.69 15.55
N GLU A 963 -6.10 -16.39 15.67
CA GLU A 963 -6.57 -15.35 14.74
C GLU A 963 -5.70 -15.20 13.47
N GLN A 964 -4.58 -15.91 13.35
CA GLN A 964 -3.59 -15.59 12.31
C GLN A 964 -3.98 -16.04 10.90
N GLY A 965 -4.46 -15.07 10.11
CA GLY A 965 -4.59 -15.12 8.65
C GLY A 965 -6.04 -14.99 8.15
N ASP A 966 -6.22 -14.33 6.99
CA ASP A 966 -7.49 -14.42 6.25
C ASP A 966 -7.67 -15.86 5.76
N THR A 967 -8.55 -16.61 6.42
CA THR A 967 -8.60 -18.07 6.33
C THR A 967 -9.35 -18.62 5.12
N GLY A 968 -9.82 -17.76 4.21
CA GLY A 968 -10.70 -18.17 3.11
C GLY A 968 -12.04 -18.77 3.59
N PHE A 969 -12.43 -18.47 4.83
CA PHE A 969 -13.63 -18.98 5.50
C PHE A 969 -14.30 -17.84 6.26
N GLU A 970 -15.56 -17.56 5.89
CA GLU A 970 -16.41 -16.59 6.57
C GLU A 970 -16.82 -17.12 7.96
N PRO A 971 -17.26 -16.27 8.91
CA PRO A 971 -17.76 -16.73 10.21
C PRO A 971 -18.86 -17.81 10.10
N ARG A 972 -19.64 -17.80 9.01
CA ARG A 972 -20.67 -18.82 8.73
C ARG A 972 -20.09 -20.21 8.48
N ASP A 973 -18.90 -20.30 7.88
CA ASP A 973 -18.25 -21.56 7.55
C ASP A 973 -17.70 -22.25 8.80
N LEU A 974 -17.24 -21.45 9.77
CA LEU A 974 -16.68 -21.91 11.05
C LEU A 974 -17.77 -22.31 12.07
N ALA A 975 -18.96 -21.71 11.98
CA ALA A 975 -20.02 -21.89 12.97
C ALA A 975 -20.40 -23.37 13.17
N ARG A 976 -20.58 -24.14 12.08
CA ARG A 976 -21.00 -25.55 12.17
C ARG A 976 -19.90 -26.48 12.70
N PRO A 977 -18.63 -26.41 12.23
CA PRO A 977 -17.51 -27.09 12.88
C PRO A 977 -17.37 -26.78 14.38
N MET A 978 -17.44 -25.50 14.76
CA MET A 978 -17.33 -25.09 16.16
C MET A 978 -18.50 -25.62 17.00
N GLN A 979 -19.72 -25.59 16.47
CA GLN A 979 -20.88 -26.16 17.14
C GLN A 979 -20.71 -27.67 17.40
N ARG A 980 -20.21 -28.44 16.43
CA ARG A 980 -19.93 -29.89 16.60
C ARG A 980 -18.91 -30.16 17.71
N LEU A 981 -17.92 -29.29 17.88
CA LEU A 981 -16.98 -29.36 18.99
C LEU A 981 -17.66 -28.96 20.31
N GLY A 982 -18.42 -27.87 20.33
CA GLY A 982 -19.18 -27.42 21.50
C GLY A 982 -20.20 -28.45 22.00
N GLU A 983 -20.80 -29.25 21.12
CA GLU A 983 -21.71 -30.37 21.47
C GLU A 983 -21.03 -31.47 22.31
N LEU A 984 -19.69 -31.58 22.28
CA LEU A 984 -18.94 -32.48 23.17
C LEU A 984 -18.85 -31.93 24.60
N GLY A 985 -19.20 -30.66 24.83
CA GLY A 985 -19.10 -29.99 26.13
C GLY A 985 -17.73 -29.39 26.44
N ILE A 986 -16.86 -29.26 25.43
CA ILE A 986 -15.57 -28.55 25.54
C ILE A 986 -15.77 -27.03 25.43
N ASN A 987 -14.88 -26.28 26.07
CA ASN A 987 -14.87 -24.82 25.97
C ASN A 987 -14.19 -24.36 24.69
N LEU A 988 -14.65 -23.24 24.14
CA LEU A 988 -14.05 -22.59 22.98
C LEU A 988 -13.63 -21.17 23.38
N ALA A 989 -12.36 -20.86 23.14
CA ALA A 989 -11.80 -19.54 23.39
C ALA A 989 -11.39 -18.87 22.08
N MET A 990 -11.53 -17.54 22.06
CA MET A 990 -10.98 -16.69 21.02
C MET A 990 -9.63 -16.14 21.50
N ASP A 991 -8.58 -16.41 20.74
CA ASP A 991 -7.23 -15.90 21.00
C ASP A 991 -7.01 -14.52 20.33
N ASP A 992 -6.10 -13.71 20.87
CA ASP A 992 -5.69 -12.40 20.33
C ASP A 992 -6.82 -11.37 20.11
N LEU A 993 -7.73 -11.22 21.08
CA LEU A 993 -8.79 -10.19 20.97
C LEU A 993 -8.21 -8.77 21.06
N GLY A 994 -7.85 -8.27 19.89
CA GLY A 994 -7.23 -6.98 19.66
C GLY A 994 -6.59 -6.86 18.27
N SER A 995 -6.23 -7.98 17.61
CA SER A 995 -5.38 -7.92 16.42
C SER A 995 -6.11 -7.54 15.11
N GLY A 996 -7.28 -8.12 14.81
CA GLY A 996 -7.93 -7.96 13.51
C GLY A 996 -9.35 -7.37 13.47
N TYR A 997 -9.70 -6.88 12.28
CA TYR A 997 -10.90 -6.09 11.97
C TYR A 997 -12.24 -6.82 12.20
N ASN A 998 -12.27 -8.14 12.06
CA ASN A 998 -13.49 -8.95 12.14
C ASN A 998 -13.93 -9.34 13.57
N ASN A 999 -13.16 -8.95 14.58
CA ASN A 999 -13.23 -9.54 15.92
C ASN A 999 -14.59 -9.40 16.63
N LEU A 1000 -15.25 -8.25 16.51
CA LEU A 1000 -16.58 -8.04 17.13
C LEU A 1000 -17.69 -8.81 16.42
N LEU A 1001 -17.61 -8.95 15.09
CA LEU A 1001 -18.58 -9.74 14.31
C LEU A 1001 -18.47 -11.23 14.63
N ARG A 1002 -17.24 -11.74 14.80
CA ARG A 1002 -16.98 -13.13 15.21
C ARG A 1002 -17.47 -13.41 16.62
N LEU A 1003 -17.17 -12.54 17.60
CA LEU A 1003 -17.67 -12.69 18.96
C LEU A 1003 -19.19 -12.76 19.06
N ARG A 1004 -19.90 -12.02 18.19
CA ARG A 1004 -21.36 -12.04 18.14
C ARG A 1004 -21.93 -13.29 17.48
N SER A 1005 -21.23 -13.87 16.49
CA SER A 1005 -21.79 -14.89 15.59
C SER A 1005 -21.30 -16.31 15.89
N LEU A 1006 -20.22 -16.48 16.65
CA LEU A 1006 -19.60 -17.75 16.96
C LEU A 1006 -19.74 -18.13 18.44
N PRO A 1007 -19.79 -19.44 18.78
CA PRO A 1007 -20.10 -19.93 20.12
C PRO A 1007 -18.88 -19.92 21.06
N PHE A 1008 -18.22 -18.77 21.21
CA PHE A 1008 -17.13 -18.60 22.18
C PHE A 1008 -17.67 -18.48 23.60
N ASN A 1009 -16.89 -18.92 24.58
CA ASN A 1009 -17.20 -18.73 26.01
C ASN A 1009 -16.07 -18.09 26.82
N THR A 1010 -14.90 -17.94 26.18
CA THR A 1010 -13.71 -17.32 26.75
C THR A 1010 -13.09 -16.43 25.70
N VAL A 1011 -12.49 -15.33 26.12
CA VAL A 1011 -11.74 -14.45 25.25
C VAL A 1011 -10.44 -14.02 25.91
N LYS A 1012 -9.37 -13.98 25.12
CA LYS A 1012 -8.01 -13.66 25.55
C LYS A 1012 -7.65 -12.27 25.04
N VAL A 1013 -7.23 -11.39 25.95
CA VAL A 1013 -6.79 -10.02 25.65
C VAL A 1013 -5.29 -10.07 25.33
N ASP A 1014 -4.92 -9.63 24.11
CA ASP A 1014 -3.57 -9.74 23.56
C ASP A 1014 -2.48 -9.06 24.42
N GLN A 1015 -1.34 -9.74 24.55
CA GLN A 1015 -0.16 -9.26 25.28
C GLN A 1015 0.47 -8.00 24.66
N GLY A 1016 0.41 -7.84 23.33
CA GLY A 1016 0.95 -6.66 22.63
C GLY A 1016 0.33 -5.35 23.13
N MET A 1017 -0.94 -5.40 23.53
CA MET A 1017 -1.69 -4.26 24.05
C MET A 1017 -1.41 -3.99 25.55
N VAL A 1018 -0.96 -5.00 26.30
CA VAL A 1018 -0.69 -4.91 27.75
C VAL A 1018 0.73 -4.45 28.05
N ARG A 1019 1.71 -4.76 27.17
CA ARG A 1019 3.14 -4.44 27.36
C ARG A 1019 3.46 -2.95 27.50
N ALA A 1020 2.64 -2.06 26.95
CA ALA A 1020 2.88 -0.62 27.00
C ALA A 1020 2.56 0.02 28.37
N ALA A 1021 2.07 -0.74 29.36
CA ALA A 1021 1.59 -0.19 30.64
C ALA A 1021 2.66 0.56 31.46
N GLN A 1022 3.96 0.28 31.26
CA GLN A 1022 5.04 1.03 31.91
C GLN A 1022 5.30 2.41 31.26
N HIS A 1023 4.97 2.56 29.97
CA HIS A 1023 5.20 3.79 29.20
C HIS A 1023 3.93 4.65 29.09
N GLU A 1024 2.75 4.03 29.00
CA GLU A 1024 1.44 4.70 28.92
C GLU A 1024 0.42 4.07 29.91
N PRO A 1025 0.66 4.13 31.24
CA PRO A 1025 -0.16 3.42 32.23
C PRO A 1025 -1.65 3.75 32.16
N GLY A 1026 -2.00 5.04 32.12
CA GLY A 1026 -3.41 5.46 32.09
C GLY A 1026 -4.19 5.00 30.86
N ARG A 1027 -3.54 5.01 29.68
CA ARG A 1027 -4.17 4.58 28.42
C ARG A 1027 -4.38 3.08 28.40
N VAL A 1028 -3.36 2.31 28.79
CA VAL A 1028 -3.42 0.84 28.81
C VAL A 1028 -4.42 0.33 29.84
N LEU A 1029 -4.48 0.92 31.04
CA LEU A 1029 -5.49 0.55 32.04
C LEU A 1029 -6.91 0.81 31.55
N THR A 1030 -7.15 1.96 30.90
CA THR A 1030 -8.46 2.27 30.31
C THR A 1030 -8.83 1.24 29.24
N PHE A 1031 -7.88 0.86 28.39
CA PHE A 1031 -8.09 -0.14 27.35
C PHE A 1031 -8.42 -1.53 27.94
N ILE A 1032 -7.58 -2.04 28.85
CA ILE A 1032 -7.80 -3.33 29.54
C ILE A 1032 -9.18 -3.35 30.20
N ALA A 1033 -9.54 -2.26 30.89
CA ALA A 1033 -10.83 -2.17 31.56
C ALA A 1033 -12.02 -2.20 30.60
N SER A 1034 -11.95 -1.48 29.48
CA SER A 1034 -13.00 -1.48 28.44
C SER A 1034 -13.18 -2.88 27.84
N MET A 1035 -12.09 -3.60 27.57
CA MET A 1035 -12.15 -4.98 27.06
C MET A 1035 -12.78 -5.94 28.06
N ILE A 1036 -12.42 -5.81 29.35
CA ILE A 1036 -13.03 -6.60 30.43
C ILE A 1036 -14.54 -6.31 30.52
N GLN A 1037 -14.95 -5.03 30.46
CA GLN A 1037 -16.36 -4.65 30.53
C GLN A 1037 -17.16 -5.16 29.33
N MET A 1038 -16.60 -5.06 28.11
CA MET A 1038 -17.24 -5.57 26.90
C MET A 1038 -17.45 -7.09 26.98
N ALA A 1039 -16.41 -7.84 27.36
CA ALA A 1039 -16.52 -9.29 27.49
C ALA A 1039 -17.54 -9.69 28.57
N GLN A 1040 -17.59 -8.97 29.69
CA GLN A 1040 -18.62 -9.17 30.71
C GLN A 1040 -20.03 -8.90 30.18
N ALA A 1041 -20.22 -7.85 29.36
CA ALA A 1041 -21.50 -7.54 28.73
C ALA A 1041 -21.95 -8.62 27.72
N LEU A 1042 -20.99 -9.36 27.15
CA LEU A 1042 -21.24 -10.51 26.26
C LEU A 1042 -21.29 -11.85 27.01
N GLU A 1043 -21.25 -11.85 28.35
CA GLU A 1043 -21.21 -13.06 29.20
C GLU A 1043 -20.01 -13.99 28.91
N LEU A 1044 -18.89 -13.42 28.43
CA LEU A 1044 -17.65 -14.14 28.15
C LEU A 1044 -16.68 -14.07 29.35
N ARG A 1045 -15.94 -15.16 29.57
CA ARG A 1045 -14.80 -15.16 30.51
C ARG A 1045 -13.61 -14.44 29.88
N THR A 1046 -12.85 -13.69 30.68
CA THR A 1046 -11.66 -12.96 30.21
C THR A 1046 -10.38 -13.53 30.77
N VAL A 1047 -9.42 -13.75 29.88
CA VAL A 1047 -8.02 -14.01 30.22
C VAL A 1047 -7.21 -12.80 29.74
N VAL A 1048 -6.52 -12.12 30.66
CA VAL A 1048 -5.61 -11.04 30.28
C VAL A 1048 -4.20 -11.61 30.16
N GLU A 1049 -3.63 -11.51 28.96
CA GLU A 1049 -2.27 -11.97 28.70
C GLU A 1049 -1.23 -10.88 28.90
N GLY A 1050 0.05 -11.25 28.92
CA GLY A 1050 1.11 -10.25 29.05
C GLY A 1050 1.26 -9.64 30.44
N LEU A 1051 0.79 -10.30 31.50
CA LEU A 1051 1.00 -9.88 32.89
C LEU A 1051 2.46 -10.12 33.30
N GLU A 1052 3.34 -9.24 32.85
CA GLU A 1052 4.80 -9.36 33.02
C GLU A 1052 5.30 -8.86 34.38
N THR A 1053 4.53 -8.03 35.07
CA THR A 1053 4.85 -7.51 36.41
C THR A 1053 3.75 -7.83 37.43
N PRO A 1054 4.08 -7.97 38.73
CA PRO A 1054 3.07 -8.16 39.79
C PRO A 1054 2.00 -7.05 39.82
N ASP A 1055 2.42 -5.82 39.52
CA ASP A 1055 1.61 -4.62 39.44
C ASP A 1055 0.48 -4.74 38.40
N LEU A 1056 0.76 -5.37 37.26
CA LEU A 1056 -0.24 -5.64 36.22
C LEU A 1056 -1.28 -6.68 36.66
N ILE A 1057 -0.87 -7.69 37.43
CA ILE A 1057 -1.80 -8.67 38.00
C ILE A 1057 -2.73 -7.98 39.01
N GLU A 1058 -2.16 -7.15 39.89
CA GLU A 1058 -2.90 -6.36 40.88
C GLU A 1058 -3.89 -5.40 40.21
N ALA A 1059 -3.45 -4.67 39.18
CA ALA A 1059 -4.29 -3.75 38.41
C ALA A 1059 -5.42 -4.49 37.69
N THR A 1060 -5.12 -5.61 37.02
CA THR A 1060 -6.13 -6.42 36.32
C THR A 1060 -7.21 -6.94 37.27
N ALA A 1061 -6.82 -7.38 38.48
CA ALA A 1061 -7.76 -7.81 39.51
C ALA A 1061 -8.70 -6.67 39.94
N LEU A 1062 -8.17 -5.46 40.15
CA LEU A 1062 -8.94 -4.27 40.53
C LEU A 1062 -9.91 -3.81 39.43
N LEU A 1063 -9.52 -3.93 38.17
CA LEU A 1063 -10.37 -3.63 37.02
C LEU A 1063 -11.48 -4.67 36.80
N GLY A 1064 -11.46 -5.78 37.53
CA GLY A 1064 -12.48 -6.83 37.48
C GLY A 1064 -12.16 -7.96 36.50
N GLY A 1065 -10.88 -8.13 36.14
CA GLY A 1065 -10.42 -9.30 35.39
C GLY A 1065 -10.64 -10.60 36.17
N GLN A 1066 -10.85 -11.70 35.44
CA GLN A 1066 -11.14 -13.01 36.03
C GLN A 1066 -9.89 -13.90 36.02
N LEU A 1067 -9.28 -14.06 34.84
CA LEU A 1067 -8.11 -14.90 34.64
C LEU A 1067 -6.94 -14.06 34.12
N GLY A 1068 -5.73 -14.48 34.46
CA GLY A 1068 -4.51 -13.78 34.09
C GLY A 1068 -3.38 -14.74 33.73
N GLN A 1069 -2.61 -14.34 32.73
CA GLN A 1069 -1.45 -15.07 32.23
C GLN A 1069 -0.29 -14.12 31.93
N GLY A 1070 0.92 -14.54 32.26
CA GLY A 1070 2.11 -13.75 32.00
C GLY A 1070 3.32 -14.19 32.82
N TYR A 1071 4.47 -13.55 32.55
CA TYR A 1071 5.75 -13.98 33.13
C TYR A 1071 5.92 -13.62 34.62
N ALA A 1072 5.14 -12.69 35.17
CA ALA A 1072 5.12 -12.45 36.62
C ALA A 1072 4.52 -13.63 37.40
N ILE A 1073 3.67 -14.44 36.74
CA ILE A 1073 3.09 -15.66 37.33
C ILE A 1073 4.10 -16.80 37.16
N ALA A 1074 4.38 -17.13 35.90
CA ALA A 1074 5.38 -18.12 35.52
C ALA A 1074 5.67 -18.05 34.03
N ARG A 1075 6.92 -18.36 33.67
CA ARG A 1075 7.26 -18.72 32.29
C ARG A 1075 6.71 -20.13 31.97
N PRO A 1076 6.44 -20.43 30.69
CA PRO A 1076 6.13 -21.79 30.26
C PRO A 1076 7.17 -22.81 30.76
N MET A 1077 6.73 -23.92 31.34
CA MET A 1077 7.60 -24.90 32.00
C MET A 1077 7.22 -26.33 31.65
N ARG A 1078 8.16 -27.28 31.79
CA ARG A 1078 7.87 -28.68 31.51
C ARG A 1078 6.98 -29.30 32.60
N ARG A 1079 6.28 -30.39 32.24
CA ARG A 1079 5.43 -31.19 33.15
C ARG A 1079 6.16 -31.67 34.42
N THR A 1080 7.48 -31.89 34.35
CA THR A 1080 8.31 -32.28 35.49
C THR A 1080 8.55 -31.15 36.49
N GLU A 1081 8.59 -29.92 36.02
CA GLU A 1081 8.84 -28.72 36.83
C GLU A 1081 7.56 -28.19 37.47
N LEU A 1082 6.43 -28.42 36.80
CA LEU A 1082 5.12 -27.92 37.20
C LEU A 1082 4.73 -28.30 38.64
N ALA A 1083 4.92 -29.56 39.05
CA ALA A 1083 4.60 -29.99 40.41
C ALA A 1083 5.45 -29.31 41.49
N GLY A 1084 6.73 -29.04 41.18
CA GLY A 1084 7.63 -28.31 42.07
C GLY A 1084 7.32 -26.83 42.12
N TRP A 1085 6.83 -26.25 41.03
CA TRP A 1085 6.35 -24.87 40.99
C TRP A 1085 5.03 -24.74 41.76
N MET A 1086 4.04 -25.61 41.51
CA MET A 1086 2.74 -25.60 42.19
C MET A 1086 2.83 -25.70 43.71
N THR A 1087 3.85 -26.37 44.25
CA THR A 1087 4.05 -26.47 45.71
C THR A 1087 4.71 -25.22 46.31
N ARG A 1088 5.43 -24.43 45.52
CA ARG A 1088 6.14 -23.21 45.96
C ARG A 1088 5.43 -21.92 45.60
N PHE A 1089 4.57 -21.95 44.59
CA PHE A 1089 3.86 -20.79 44.09
C PHE A 1089 2.84 -20.35 45.13
N ASP A 1090 3.14 -19.23 45.78
CA ASP A 1090 2.27 -18.54 46.71
C ASP A 1090 2.16 -17.09 46.25
N PHE A 1091 1.21 -16.84 45.36
CA PHE A 1091 0.90 -15.49 44.89
C PHE A 1091 -0.45 -15.10 45.47
N VAL A 1092 -0.44 -14.22 46.46
CA VAL A 1092 -1.66 -13.72 47.10
C VAL A 1092 -1.96 -12.33 46.58
N THR A 1093 -2.96 -12.24 45.71
CA THR A 1093 -3.59 -10.97 45.34
C THR A 1093 -4.57 -10.58 46.43
N ASN A 1094 -4.42 -9.38 46.98
CA ASN A 1094 -5.47 -8.77 47.80
C ASN A 1094 -5.93 -7.47 47.14
N PRO A 1095 -6.96 -7.51 46.30
CA PRO A 1095 -7.49 -6.31 45.65
C PRO A 1095 -7.93 -5.21 46.62
N ALA A 1096 -8.15 -5.50 47.90
CA ALA A 1096 -8.46 -4.48 48.91
C ALA A 1096 -7.22 -3.78 49.49
N ARG A 1097 -6.00 -4.26 49.18
CA ARG A 1097 -4.74 -3.77 49.73
C ARG A 1097 -3.65 -3.69 48.64
N PRO A 1098 -3.83 -2.84 47.63
CA PRO A 1098 -2.84 -2.69 46.58
C PRO A 1098 -1.52 -2.18 47.13
N ARG A 1099 -0.42 -2.75 46.65
CA ARG A 1099 0.95 -2.38 47.06
C ARG A 1099 1.64 -1.49 46.03
N THR A 1100 1.08 -1.39 44.83
CA THR A 1100 1.75 -0.83 43.66
C THR A 1100 1.07 0.47 43.23
N ALA A 1101 1.84 1.39 42.63
CA ALA A 1101 1.30 2.64 42.12
C ALA A 1101 0.29 2.39 40.98
N LEU A 1102 0.54 1.37 40.14
CA LEU A 1102 -0.37 0.96 39.07
C LEU A 1102 -1.67 0.36 39.62
N GLY A 1103 -1.60 -0.44 40.69
CA GLY A 1103 -2.78 -0.92 41.41
C GLY A 1103 -3.59 0.23 42.03
N ALA A 1104 -2.92 1.22 42.66
CA ALA A 1104 -3.60 2.41 43.16
C ALA A 1104 -4.29 3.19 42.03
N MET A 1105 -3.62 3.36 40.90
CA MET A 1105 -4.18 4.01 39.71
C MET A 1105 -5.40 3.25 39.16
N ALA A 1106 -5.35 1.92 39.10
CA ALA A 1106 -6.48 1.08 38.71
C ALA A 1106 -7.66 1.21 39.69
N ALA A 1107 -7.41 1.34 41.00
CA ALA A 1107 -8.45 1.57 41.99
C ALA A 1107 -9.12 2.94 41.80
N LEU A 1108 -8.34 4.00 41.58
CA LEU A 1108 -8.84 5.35 41.32
C LEU A 1108 -9.60 5.42 39.99
N TRP A 1109 -9.12 4.73 38.94
CA TRP A 1109 -9.81 4.60 37.66
C TRP A 1109 -11.16 3.89 37.83
N GLY A 1110 -11.19 2.80 38.62
CA GLY A 1110 -12.41 2.09 38.96
C GLY A 1110 -13.43 2.96 39.72
N LEU A 1111 -12.96 3.81 40.63
CA LEU A 1111 -13.82 4.77 41.34
C LEU A 1111 -14.37 5.83 40.40
N ARG A 1112 -13.55 6.33 39.47
CA ARG A 1112 -13.96 7.32 38.47
C ARG A 1112 -15.01 6.75 37.51
N SER A 1113 -14.81 5.53 37.01
CA SER A 1113 -15.72 4.89 36.04
C SER A 1113 -17.09 4.53 36.62
N LEU A 1114 -17.19 4.22 37.92
CA LEU A 1114 -18.47 4.01 38.60
C LEU A 1114 -19.23 5.33 38.85
N GLY A 1115 -18.51 6.47 38.82
CA GLY A 1115 -19.01 7.83 38.99
C GLY A 1115 -19.64 8.12 40.36
N ARG A 1116 -20.03 9.38 40.61
CA ARG A 1116 -20.93 9.71 41.75
C ARG A 1116 -22.38 9.28 41.50
N ALA A 1117 -22.56 8.21 40.71
CA ALA A 1117 -23.84 7.69 40.26
C ALA A 1117 -24.41 6.58 41.16
N HIS A 1118 -23.56 5.71 41.70
CA HIS A 1118 -23.84 4.28 41.85
C HIS A 1118 -23.62 3.70 43.27
N LEU A 1119 -23.88 4.48 44.32
CA LEU A 1119 -22.98 4.49 45.48
C LEU A 1119 -23.21 3.51 46.64
N GLU A 1120 -24.08 3.82 47.60
CA GLU A 1120 -23.81 3.44 49.00
C GLU A 1120 -23.79 1.92 49.28
N ASN A 1121 -24.48 1.14 48.45
CA ASN A 1121 -24.66 -0.31 48.61
C ASN A 1121 -23.81 -1.15 47.62
N SER A 1122 -22.75 -0.57 47.05
CA SER A 1122 -21.90 -1.26 46.07
C SER A 1122 -20.64 -1.88 46.71
N ASP A 1123 -20.63 -3.20 46.87
CA ASP A 1123 -19.47 -3.98 47.37
C ASP A 1123 -18.21 -3.74 46.54
N ARG A 1124 -18.34 -3.46 45.24
CA ARG A 1124 -17.22 -3.13 44.36
C ARG A 1124 -16.67 -1.74 44.67
N HIS A 1125 -17.53 -0.74 44.82
CA HIS A 1125 -17.12 0.62 45.17
C HIS A 1125 -16.43 0.67 46.54
N HIS A 1126 -16.99 0.00 47.55
CA HIS A 1126 -16.36 -0.09 48.87
C HIS A 1126 -14.96 -0.71 48.82
N ARG A 1127 -14.78 -1.77 48.01
CA ARG A 1127 -13.47 -2.40 47.80
C ARG A 1127 -12.47 -1.46 47.13
N LEU A 1128 -12.85 -0.78 46.05
CA LEU A 1128 -11.98 0.15 45.34
C LEU A 1128 -11.58 1.36 46.21
N ARG A 1129 -12.51 1.88 47.01
CA ARG A 1129 -12.24 2.95 47.97
C ARG A 1129 -11.28 2.51 49.06
N ALA A 1130 -11.52 1.33 49.65
CA ALA A 1130 -10.63 0.75 50.65
C ALA A 1130 -9.23 0.51 50.08
N ALA A 1131 -9.14 0.05 48.83
CA ALA A 1131 -7.89 -0.16 48.12
C ALA A 1131 -7.09 1.14 47.92
N ALA A 1132 -7.73 2.19 47.43
CA ALA A 1132 -7.09 3.50 47.25
C ALA A 1132 -6.65 4.12 48.59
N ALA A 1133 -7.49 4.03 49.63
CA ALA A 1133 -7.15 4.50 50.98
C ALA A 1133 -5.98 3.73 51.60
N TRP A 1134 -5.94 2.40 51.40
CA TRP A 1134 -4.85 1.55 51.87
C TRP A 1134 -3.51 1.97 51.29
N TRP A 1135 -3.41 2.07 49.96
CA TRP A 1135 -2.16 2.44 49.30
C TRP A 1135 -1.67 3.83 49.73
N ALA A 1136 -2.59 4.79 49.84
CA ALA A 1136 -2.27 6.14 50.31
C ALA A 1136 -1.72 6.11 51.74
N THR A 1137 -2.30 5.30 52.62
CA THR A 1137 -1.84 5.17 54.01
C THR A 1137 -0.43 4.58 54.10
N GLU A 1138 -0.16 3.49 53.36
CA GLU A 1138 1.16 2.83 53.36
C GLU A 1138 2.27 3.71 52.76
N ASN A 1139 1.92 4.68 51.91
CA ASN A 1139 2.87 5.57 51.24
C ASN A 1139 2.92 6.99 51.81
N LEU A 1140 2.34 7.24 52.99
CA LEU A 1140 2.36 8.54 53.68
C LEU A 1140 3.78 9.10 53.90
N ASP A 1141 4.75 8.22 54.17
CA ASP A 1141 6.13 8.64 54.42
C ASP A 1141 6.93 8.89 53.13
N ARG A 1142 6.63 8.17 52.04
CA ARG A 1142 7.33 8.31 50.75
C ARG A 1142 6.72 9.37 49.84
N HIS A 1143 5.39 9.48 49.81
CA HIS A 1143 4.64 10.36 48.92
C HIS A 1143 3.60 11.19 49.68
N ARG A 1144 4.06 11.86 50.77
CA ARG A 1144 3.19 12.55 51.74
C ARG A 1144 2.10 13.43 51.12
N HIS A 1145 2.43 14.24 50.12
CA HIS A 1145 1.46 15.15 49.48
C HIS A 1145 0.39 14.39 48.70
N LEU A 1146 0.78 13.40 47.89
CA LEU A 1146 -0.15 12.57 47.10
C LEU A 1146 -1.03 11.71 48.01
N ALA A 1147 -0.43 11.04 48.99
CA ALA A 1147 -1.11 10.20 49.97
C ALA A 1147 -2.16 10.96 50.80
N THR A 1148 -1.77 12.12 51.35
CA THR A 1148 -2.68 12.95 52.16
C THR A 1148 -3.81 13.51 51.29
N GLY A 1149 -3.52 13.88 50.04
CA GLY A 1149 -4.50 14.35 49.07
C GLY A 1149 -5.56 13.28 48.72
N ILE A 1150 -5.13 12.03 48.48
CA ILE A 1150 -6.03 10.91 48.20
C ILE A 1150 -6.90 10.62 49.43
N LEU A 1151 -6.32 10.54 50.64
CA LEU A 1151 -7.08 10.27 51.86
C LEU A 1151 -8.11 11.37 52.17
N ALA A 1152 -7.73 12.64 52.03
CA ALA A 1152 -8.64 13.77 52.20
C ALA A 1152 -9.80 13.71 51.19
N LEU A 1153 -9.50 13.44 49.92
CA LEU A 1153 -10.53 13.30 48.88
C LEU A 1153 -11.52 12.17 49.18
N LEU A 1154 -11.01 10.99 49.59
CA LEU A 1154 -11.86 9.84 49.91
C LEU A 1154 -12.72 10.08 51.17
N GLN A 1155 -12.20 10.84 52.14
CA GLN A 1155 -12.92 11.24 53.36
C GLN A 1155 -14.01 12.27 53.04
N GLU A 1156 -13.67 13.35 52.32
CA GLU A 1156 -14.64 14.36 51.85
C GLU A 1156 -15.77 13.72 51.01
N PHE A 1157 -15.43 12.72 50.19
CA PHE A 1157 -16.41 11.95 49.44
C PHE A 1157 -17.30 11.09 50.33
N HIS A 1158 -16.75 10.46 51.37
CA HIS A 1158 -17.51 9.67 52.33
C HIS A 1158 -18.49 10.52 53.15
N ASP A 1159 -18.04 11.69 53.59
CA ASP A 1159 -18.80 12.62 54.42
C ASP A 1159 -19.83 13.42 53.61
N GLY A 1160 -19.91 13.17 52.29
CA GLY A 1160 -20.85 13.80 51.39
C GLY A 1160 -20.44 15.20 50.92
N GLY A 1161 -19.33 15.74 51.43
CA GLY A 1161 -18.92 17.15 51.34
C GLY A 1161 -18.31 17.61 50.01
N ILE A 1162 -18.12 16.73 49.02
CA ILE A 1162 -17.54 17.09 47.70
C ILE A 1162 -18.50 16.81 46.53
N PRO A 1163 -18.72 17.76 45.60
CA PRO A 1163 -19.49 17.53 44.37
C PRO A 1163 -18.87 16.46 43.45
N GLY A 1164 -19.70 15.74 42.68
CA GLY A 1164 -19.24 14.64 41.82
C GLY A 1164 -18.20 15.03 40.77
N ALA A 1165 -18.41 16.16 40.08
CA ALA A 1165 -17.45 16.66 39.09
C ALA A 1165 -16.09 17.04 39.73
N THR A 1166 -16.11 17.64 40.93
CA THR A 1166 -14.88 17.98 41.68
C THR A 1166 -14.16 16.73 42.18
N PHE A 1167 -14.90 15.70 42.60
CA PHE A 1167 -14.34 14.41 42.97
C PHE A 1167 -13.65 13.73 41.77
N GLU A 1168 -14.31 13.70 40.61
CA GLU A 1168 -13.77 13.12 39.37
C GLU A 1168 -12.53 13.89 38.87
N ALA A 1169 -12.55 15.22 38.92
CA ALA A 1169 -11.40 16.05 38.53
C ALA A 1169 -10.19 15.85 39.46
N ARG A 1170 -10.40 15.79 40.79
CA ARG A 1170 -9.32 15.52 41.75
C ARG A 1170 -8.80 14.09 41.63
N LEU A 1171 -9.67 13.10 41.39
CA LEU A 1171 -9.24 11.73 41.06
C LEU A 1171 -8.35 11.71 39.81
N GLN A 1172 -8.72 12.44 38.75
CA GLN A 1172 -7.90 12.53 37.53
C GLN A 1172 -6.54 13.17 37.81
N GLY A 1173 -6.48 14.23 38.62
CA GLY A 1173 -5.21 14.83 39.03
C GLY A 1173 -4.29 13.85 39.76
N PHE A 1174 -4.84 13.03 40.66
CA PHE A 1174 -4.07 11.99 41.34
C PHE A 1174 -3.64 10.86 40.41
N MET A 1175 -4.48 10.45 39.46
CA MET A 1175 -4.10 9.47 38.45
C MET A 1175 -2.99 9.99 37.54
N ASN A 1176 -3.02 11.25 37.12
CA ASN A 1176 -1.93 11.86 36.34
C ASN A 1176 -0.61 11.89 37.15
N THR A 1177 -0.70 12.15 38.45
CA THR A 1177 0.47 12.14 39.34
C THR A 1177 1.05 10.73 39.50
N LEU A 1178 0.18 9.72 39.63
CA LEU A 1178 0.58 8.31 39.67
C LEU A 1178 1.17 7.84 38.34
N ASP A 1179 0.60 8.29 37.21
CA ASP A 1179 1.09 7.99 35.87
C ASP A 1179 2.53 8.49 35.70
N GLN A 1180 2.82 9.73 36.14
CA GLN A 1180 4.17 10.26 36.16
C GLN A 1180 5.10 9.46 37.08
N LEU A 1181 4.65 9.14 38.30
CA LEU A 1181 5.42 8.35 39.26
C LEU A 1181 5.83 6.98 38.70
N ILE A 1182 4.92 6.30 37.99
CA ILE A 1182 5.17 5.00 37.36
C ILE A 1182 6.22 5.13 36.25
N ARG A 1183 6.11 6.17 35.40
CA ARG A 1183 7.07 6.42 34.31
C ARG A 1183 8.46 6.76 34.86
N ASP A 1184 8.54 7.61 35.88
CA ASP A 1184 9.82 8.01 36.48
C ASP A 1184 10.54 6.80 37.11
N THR A 1185 9.79 5.92 37.78
CA THR A 1185 10.34 4.69 38.38
C THR A 1185 10.86 3.72 37.30
N ALA A 1186 10.18 3.62 36.16
CA ALA A 1186 10.61 2.76 35.04
C ALA A 1186 11.90 3.27 34.37
N VAL A 1187 12.12 4.60 34.33
CA VAL A 1187 13.35 5.19 33.80
C VAL A 1187 14.54 4.91 34.72
N GLU A 1188 14.36 5.04 36.03
CA GLU A 1188 15.40 4.71 37.02
C GLU A 1188 15.80 3.23 36.99
N GLU A 1189 14.83 2.30 36.89
CA GLU A 1189 15.11 0.85 36.78
C GLU A 1189 15.75 0.43 35.45
N SER A 1190 15.65 1.24 34.39
CA SER A 1190 16.27 0.97 33.09
C SER A 1190 17.73 1.46 32.97
N ALA A 1191 18.17 2.30 33.91
CA ALA A 1191 19.50 2.90 33.94
C ALA A 1191 20.51 2.13 34.81
N ASP A 1192 20.03 1.22 35.65
CA ASP A 1192 20.81 0.20 36.41
C ASP A 1192 20.88 -1.13 35.64
#